data_AF-A0A832K4P6-F1
#
_entry.id   AF-A0A832K4P6-F1
#
_cell.length_a   1.000
_cell.length_b   1.000
_cell.length_c   1.000
_cell.angle_alpha   90.00
_cell.angle_beta   90.00
_cell.angle_gamma   90.00
#
_symmetry.space_group_name_H-M   'P 1'
#
loop_
_entity.id
_entity.type
_entity.pdbx_description
1 polymer ?
#
loop_
_entity_poly.entity_id
_entity_poly.type
_entity_poly.pdbx_seq_one_letter_code
_entity_poly.pdbx_strand_id
1 'polypeptide(L)'
;MSRINRLDIVPFAYKKGKEEWVWEEQRDIESIVLVAGESWKGNPEAIKVYYWWKTWPEERWEIAGIQGTGALGWAKTDDWFNGEYRLAATKAKKEKREIIIGFCPLTEEFPAMKEYPVRFRRTMKLKIDIPEGLCPEPDLSEKSAIVYTTSSCKKANLLVEWKGRPNLDFIRTYNCQLEEKVRITGEQISSSPEIRQFNLKDINIVKLKLNIMVPSSPFSGDRPLVTLYMGKDGFTFNPLEAIENPVYLPNPGVLIKNISNQESYEEVVYKFRKKKTVYQMVEEHREQSLKNALRNMPAPDLTYYFVGCRHSRQKFQIFPDGSILIRENERLISVPGRDTPGIKRDGNWCLTFNPGNFKLQRRFIENDELPILHTVFKKDTVLITQTVFATPLLQSILSDNLPPDAPVIAMVRFIFKNTGKKTEKIRLKIFATAKTRYTNTKVMEGALEELINLQGMVYTYYKNENTLRFAIEEGEPGKISVSGKGLLYEIRIPAKESRRLILKIPFTALKTPQELSSLAEKKFEKEFFEAKEFWYKAVHQGCRIMTPEPILNRFHATHLAHIFINDEAMPDDNNLVNTCVGTASYGNFSNEACMIINDLDQRGLHREAERRLEVFFKYQGTVPQPGNFTDFHGMFFGAGGYECGAYNQHHGWVLWCMGEHFRLSGDRAWLLSHAEKLIEGCEWVIRQRQLTKKEIDGERVWEYGFLPAGSLEDVTEFYYWLSTNVITWWGLNSCAQALLEAGHPEGKRLVKEAEEYAGDLKAGFERARLNSPVVRLRDGTYIPHYPSRLYLRGRDYGWIREVLEGAIYLITTHFLEPTSQEATWILQDYEDNRYIDRNFGYGFKNFKKEWFNLGGFSMQPNLLPGPVPYIERDQIKHFLRAFFNGFASAFRPDLNLLVEHPLPALGKTGGAHFKTSDEANVSRWLKFMFVYTMGDYLYIGRGIPRQWFAKKEKFWLKNCATRFGIVSIEFCPLEKNKITCILELELRRNPGAIFLRVRHPRQAQIKRVLVNNSEQREFDPEKEWVILENPGRKTIAEFYY
;
A
#
# COMPACT_ATOMS: atom_id res chain seq x y z
N MET A 1 -35.19 16.16 31.27
CA MET A 1 -34.52 14.86 31.06
C MET A 1 -33.68 14.58 32.29
N SER A 2 -33.73 13.37 32.89
CA SER A 2 -32.95 13.09 34.10
C SER A 2 -31.45 13.05 33.76
N ARG A 3 -30.64 13.85 34.47
CA ARG A 3 -29.17 13.92 34.30
C ARG A 3 -28.44 12.63 34.69
N ILE A 4 -29.15 11.68 35.32
CA ILE A 4 -28.57 10.49 35.96
C ILE A 4 -27.98 9.49 34.94
N ASN A 5 -28.33 9.59 33.65
CA ASN A 5 -27.92 8.62 32.62
C ASN A 5 -27.01 9.20 31.51
N ARG A 6 -26.32 10.33 31.75
CA ARG A 6 -25.43 10.98 30.77
C ARG A 6 -24.09 11.36 31.39
N LEU A 7 -23.06 11.46 30.57
CA LEU A 7 -21.72 11.87 30.96
C LEU A 7 -21.36 13.18 30.27
N ASP A 8 -20.75 14.11 31.02
CA ASP A 8 -20.13 15.29 30.43
C ASP A 8 -18.83 14.92 29.72
N ILE A 9 -18.68 15.35 28.46
CA ILE A 9 -17.49 15.08 27.66
C ILE A 9 -16.51 16.25 27.58
N VAL A 10 -16.82 17.41 28.18
CA VAL A 10 -15.87 18.55 28.27
C VAL A 10 -14.55 18.17 28.95
N PRO A 11 -14.51 17.35 30.02
CA PRO A 11 -13.25 16.91 30.63
C PRO A 11 -12.36 16.05 29.71
N PHE A 12 -12.92 15.49 28.64
CA PHE A 12 -12.20 14.65 27.69
C PHE A 12 -11.72 15.41 26.43
N ALA A 13 -11.93 16.72 26.37
CA ALA A 13 -11.39 17.58 25.32
C ALA A 13 -9.86 17.69 25.46
N TYR A 14 -9.15 17.50 24.35
CA TYR A 14 -7.68 17.60 24.26
C TYR A 14 -7.20 19.04 24.43
N LYS A 15 -7.87 19.99 23.78
CA LYS A 15 -7.55 21.42 23.87
C LYS A 15 -8.80 22.22 24.21
N LYS A 16 -8.63 23.17 25.13
CA LYS A 16 -9.67 24.11 25.56
C LYS A 16 -9.20 25.53 25.23
N GLY A 17 -9.84 26.15 24.25
CA GLY A 17 -9.81 27.59 24.06
C GLY A 17 -10.84 28.26 24.97
N LYS A 18 -10.81 29.60 25.07
CA LYS A 18 -11.77 30.36 25.91
C LYS A 18 -13.24 30.02 25.63
N GLU A 19 -13.54 29.69 24.37
CA GLU A 19 -14.88 29.45 23.84
C GLU A 19 -14.94 28.18 22.96
N GLU A 20 -13.91 27.35 23.00
CA GLU A 20 -13.71 26.26 22.03
C GLU A 20 -13.24 24.99 22.73
N TRP A 21 -13.82 23.86 22.34
CA TRP A 21 -13.33 22.53 22.73
C TRP A 21 -12.93 21.73 21.51
N VAL A 22 -11.81 21.03 21.61
CA VAL A 22 -11.28 20.14 20.58
C VAL A 22 -11.14 18.74 21.16
N TRP A 23 -11.77 17.74 20.54
CA TRP A 23 -11.63 16.33 20.91
C TRP A 23 -10.70 15.58 19.94
N GLU A 24 -10.07 14.52 20.44
CA GLU A 24 -9.13 13.66 19.72
C GLU A 24 -9.77 12.90 18.53
N GLU A 25 -11.07 12.67 18.61
CA GLU A 25 -11.86 11.93 17.63
C GLU A 25 -13.23 12.63 17.49
N GLN A 26 -13.96 12.35 16.40
CA GLN A 26 -15.30 12.89 16.19
C GLN A 26 -16.25 12.49 17.33
N ARG A 27 -17.19 13.38 17.67
CA ARG A 27 -18.21 13.21 18.70
C ARG A 27 -19.59 13.55 18.12
N ASP A 28 -20.60 12.74 18.44
CA ASP A 28 -21.99 13.01 18.09
C ASP A 28 -22.67 13.88 19.16
N ILE A 29 -22.46 15.19 19.09
CA ILE A 29 -22.90 16.16 20.11
C ILE A 29 -24.42 16.35 20.04
N GLU A 30 -25.14 15.97 21.10
CA GLU A 30 -26.60 16.05 21.19
C GLU A 30 -27.07 17.37 21.81
N SER A 31 -26.43 17.82 22.88
CA SER A 31 -26.86 19.02 23.61
C SER A 31 -25.73 19.63 24.44
N ILE A 32 -25.91 20.91 24.75
CA ILE A 32 -24.98 21.71 25.55
C ILE A 32 -25.76 22.34 26.70
N VAL A 33 -25.18 22.38 27.89
CA VAL A 33 -25.75 23.08 29.04
C VAL A 33 -24.74 24.11 29.54
N LEU A 34 -25.11 25.39 29.51
CA LEU A 34 -24.31 26.48 30.04
C LEU A 34 -24.86 26.94 31.40
N VAL A 35 -23.99 27.27 32.33
CA VAL A 35 -24.37 27.83 33.64
C VAL A 35 -24.26 29.36 33.59
N ALA A 36 -25.40 30.02 33.60
CA ALA A 36 -25.51 31.47 33.58
C ALA A 36 -25.20 32.11 34.94
N GLY A 37 -24.59 33.30 34.89
CA GLY A 37 -24.41 34.20 36.03
C GLY A 37 -25.74 34.61 36.65
N GLU A 38 -25.74 34.90 37.95
CA GLU A 38 -26.97 35.19 38.72
C GLU A 38 -27.75 36.41 38.19
N SER A 39 -27.04 37.39 37.64
CA SER A 39 -27.58 38.64 37.11
C SER A 39 -27.89 38.60 35.61
N TRP A 40 -27.60 37.50 34.90
CA TRP A 40 -27.76 37.47 33.45
C TRP A 40 -29.23 37.39 33.02
N LYS A 41 -29.68 38.40 32.28
CA LYS A 41 -31.05 38.55 31.73
C LYS A 41 -31.11 38.51 30.20
N GLY A 42 -30.03 38.12 29.54
CA GLY A 42 -29.96 38.05 28.07
C GLY A 42 -30.91 37.00 27.48
N ASN A 43 -31.13 37.09 26.16
CA ASN A 43 -31.91 36.12 25.41
C ASN A 43 -31.08 34.85 25.15
N PRO A 44 -31.51 33.66 25.60
CA PRO A 44 -30.82 32.40 25.31
C PRO A 44 -30.63 32.13 23.81
N GLU A 45 -31.56 32.57 22.96
CA GLU A 45 -31.49 32.38 21.50
C GLU A 45 -30.42 33.28 20.84
N ALA A 46 -29.80 34.21 21.58
CA ALA A 46 -28.66 34.99 21.08
C ALA A 46 -27.33 34.20 21.10
N ILE A 47 -27.28 33.06 21.79
CA ILE A 47 -26.10 32.21 21.88
C ILE A 47 -25.95 31.45 20.57
N LYS A 48 -24.78 31.54 19.94
CA LYS A 48 -24.50 30.84 18.69
C LYS A 48 -23.55 29.69 18.94
N VAL A 49 -23.91 28.53 18.41
CA VAL A 49 -23.08 27.33 18.47
C VAL A 49 -22.52 27.04 17.10
N TYR A 50 -21.22 26.88 17.02
CA TYR A 50 -20.49 26.52 15.81
C TYR A 50 -19.87 25.14 15.97
N TYR A 51 -19.96 24.31 14.95
CA TYR A 51 -19.27 23.02 14.90
C TYR A 51 -18.29 23.01 13.73
N TRP A 52 -17.22 22.23 13.89
CA TRP A 52 -16.23 22.01 12.84
C TRP A 52 -16.77 21.05 11.79
N TRP A 53 -16.61 21.42 10.52
CA TRP A 53 -17.20 20.75 9.37
C TRP A 53 -16.23 20.67 8.19
N LYS A 54 -16.18 19.52 7.50
CA LYS A 54 -15.55 19.38 6.18
C LYS A 54 -16.35 18.47 5.24
N THR A 55 -16.72 17.28 5.71
CA THR A 55 -17.27 16.19 4.87
C THR A 55 -18.56 15.57 5.40
N TRP A 56 -18.78 15.58 6.71
CA TRP A 56 -20.04 15.13 7.31
C TRP A 56 -21.11 16.22 7.15
N PRO A 57 -22.36 15.95 6.72
CA PRO A 57 -23.03 14.66 6.66
C PRO A 57 -23.09 14.01 5.27
N GLU A 58 -22.50 14.64 4.25
CA GLU A 58 -22.48 14.13 2.89
C GLU A 58 -21.73 12.80 2.79
N GLU A 59 -20.58 12.70 3.46
CA GLU A 59 -19.79 11.48 3.61
C GLU A 59 -20.04 10.87 5.01
N ARG A 60 -20.41 9.59 5.04
CA ARG A 60 -20.74 8.86 6.28
C ARG A 60 -20.25 7.42 6.21
N TRP A 61 -19.48 7.01 7.21
CA TRP A 61 -18.96 5.64 7.30
C TRP A 61 -20.05 4.58 7.43
N GLU A 62 -21.19 4.94 8.04
CA GLU A 62 -22.38 4.10 8.13
C GLU A 62 -22.87 3.61 6.75
N ILE A 63 -22.60 4.40 5.69
CA ILE A 63 -23.00 4.09 4.32
C ILE A 63 -21.81 3.54 3.51
N ALA A 64 -20.61 4.10 3.70
CA ALA A 64 -19.41 3.66 2.98
C ALA A 64 -19.12 2.16 3.19
N GLY A 65 -19.35 1.63 4.39
CA GLY A 65 -19.18 0.21 4.70
C GLY A 65 -20.13 -0.74 3.95
N ILE A 66 -21.22 -0.23 3.37
CA ILE A 66 -22.21 -1.00 2.62
C ILE A 66 -21.78 -1.19 1.14
N GLN A 67 -20.87 -0.35 0.64
CA GLN A 67 -20.49 -0.28 -0.78
C GLN A 67 -19.62 -1.45 -1.28
N GLY A 68 -19.25 -2.38 -0.40
CA GLY A 68 -18.51 -3.59 -0.75
C GLY A 68 -17.12 -3.64 -0.14
N THR A 69 -16.46 -4.81 -0.26
CA THR A 69 -15.11 -5.03 0.27
C THR A 69 -14.15 -4.00 -0.32
N GLY A 70 -13.39 -3.32 0.54
CA GLY A 70 -12.38 -2.33 0.18
C GLY A 70 -12.85 -0.89 0.11
N ALA A 71 -14.13 -0.62 -0.12
CA ALA A 71 -14.65 0.75 -0.27
C ALA A 71 -14.36 1.64 0.95
N LEU A 72 -14.40 1.07 2.16
CA LEU A 72 -14.10 1.79 3.41
C LEU A 72 -12.66 2.35 3.46
N GLY A 73 -11.72 1.81 2.66
CA GLY A 73 -10.35 2.31 2.58
C GLY A 73 -10.27 3.78 2.18
N TRP A 74 -11.09 4.19 1.21
CA TRP A 74 -11.11 5.55 0.64
C TRP A 74 -12.15 6.48 1.27
N ALA A 75 -12.89 6.01 2.28
CA ALA A 75 -13.91 6.82 2.92
C ALA A 75 -13.26 8.03 3.62
N LYS A 76 -13.77 9.23 3.34
CA LYS A 76 -13.28 10.49 3.91
C LYS A 76 -13.80 10.71 5.33
N THR A 77 -13.10 11.54 6.08
CA THR A 77 -13.55 12.05 7.38
C THR A 77 -13.03 13.46 7.65
N ASP A 78 -13.57 14.08 8.69
CA ASP A 78 -13.11 15.38 9.14
C ASP A 78 -11.84 15.21 10.00
N ASP A 79 -11.00 16.24 10.00
CA ASP A 79 -9.77 16.31 10.79
C ASP A 79 -9.66 17.66 11.51
N TRP A 80 -8.61 17.86 12.30
CA TRP A 80 -8.42 19.08 13.10
C TRP A 80 -8.06 20.33 12.28
N PHE A 81 -7.67 20.22 11.03
CA PHE A 81 -6.97 21.27 10.31
C PHE A 81 -7.71 21.72 9.06
N ASN A 82 -8.32 20.81 8.31
CA ASN A 82 -8.87 21.06 6.98
C ASN A 82 -10.38 21.31 6.93
N GLY A 83 -10.97 21.79 8.02
CA GLY A 83 -12.39 22.12 8.08
C GLY A 83 -12.65 23.61 8.29
N GLU A 84 -13.92 23.95 8.46
CA GLU A 84 -14.37 25.29 8.80
C GLU A 84 -15.45 25.27 9.89
N TYR A 85 -15.66 26.40 10.55
CA TYR A 85 -16.72 26.55 11.54
C TYR A 85 -18.05 26.86 10.85
N ARG A 86 -19.03 25.98 11.06
CA ARG A 86 -20.40 26.14 10.57
C ARG A 86 -21.34 26.48 11.72
N LEU A 87 -22.21 27.47 11.52
CA LEU A 87 -23.25 27.82 12.48
C LEU A 87 -24.30 26.71 12.52
N ALA A 88 -24.56 26.18 13.72
CA ALA A 88 -25.59 25.19 13.94
C ALA A 88 -26.97 25.84 14.09
N ALA A 89 -27.99 25.17 13.55
CA ALA A 89 -29.38 25.45 13.86
C ALA A 89 -29.69 24.88 15.25
N THR A 90 -29.87 25.76 16.23
CA THR A 90 -30.11 25.40 17.63
C THR A 90 -31.38 26.02 18.18
N LYS A 91 -31.88 25.45 19.28
CA LYS A 91 -32.88 26.06 20.15
C LYS A 91 -32.34 26.10 21.57
N ALA A 92 -32.49 27.24 22.23
CA ALA A 92 -31.99 27.44 23.58
C ALA A 92 -33.13 27.69 24.56
N LYS A 93 -33.14 26.97 25.70
CA LYS A 93 -34.11 27.18 26.77
C LYS A 93 -33.38 27.45 28.09
N LYS A 94 -33.79 28.51 28.79
CA LYS A 94 -33.31 28.80 30.15
C LYS A 94 -34.18 28.07 31.18
N GLU A 95 -33.54 27.30 32.06
CA GLU A 95 -34.13 26.65 33.22
C GLU A 95 -33.34 27.04 34.48
N LYS A 96 -33.91 27.91 35.32
CA LYS A 96 -33.20 28.53 36.46
C LYS A 96 -31.91 29.25 36.00
N ARG A 97 -30.74 28.74 36.42
CA ARG A 97 -29.42 29.23 36.03
C ARG A 97 -28.82 28.51 34.83
N GLU A 98 -29.51 27.51 34.27
CA GLU A 98 -28.95 26.68 33.21
C GLU A 98 -29.58 27.06 31.87
N ILE A 99 -28.77 27.11 30.83
CA ILE A 99 -29.22 27.29 29.46
C ILE A 99 -28.96 26.00 28.72
N ILE A 100 -30.03 25.32 28.33
CA ILE A 100 -29.98 24.06 27.62
C ILE A 100 -30.13 24.37 26.13
N ILE A 101 -29.10 24.06 25.37
CA ILE A 101 -29.05 24.25 23.93
C ILE A 101 -29.14 22.88 23.27
N GLY A 102 -30.16 22.68 22.45
CA GLY A 102 -30.33 21.46 21.64
C GLY A 102 -30.30 21.80 20.15
N PHE A 103 -29.93 20.83 19.32
CA PHE A 103 -29.91 21.03 17.88
C PHE A 103 -31.30 20.81 17.23
N CYS A 104 -31.62 21.67 16.28
CA CYS A 104 -32.67 21.43 15.31
C CYS A 104 -32.33 20.24 14.39
N PRO A 105 -33.32 19.68 13.67
CA PRO A 105 -33.03 18.66 12.65
C PRO A 105 -31.98 19.17 11.67
N LEU A 106 -31.02 18.32 11.31
CA LEU A 106 -29.93 18.67 10.39
C LEU A 106 -30.41 19.22 9.04
N THR A 107 -31.64 18.89 8.63
CA THR A 107 -32.29 19.40 7.43
C THR A 107 -32.48 20.92 7.40
N GLU A 108 -32.44 21.60 8.56
CA GLU A 108 -32.46 23.07 8.61
C GLU A 108 -31.13 23.68 8.11
N GLU A 109 -30.02 22.94 8.23
CA GLU A 109 -28.71 23.35 7.75
C GLU A 109 -28.35 22.73 6.40
N PHE A 110 -28.84 21.51 6.14
CA PHE A 110 -28.65 20.76 4.90
C PHE A 110 -29.99 20.26 4.36
N PRO A 111 -30.76 21.10 3.62
CA PRO A 111 -32.09 20.73 3.13
C PRO A 111 -32.14 19.49 2.24
N ALA A 112 -31.00 19.11 1.64
CA ALA A 112 -30.87 17.88 0.84
C ALA A 112 -30.90 16.59 1.69
N MET A 113 -30.55 16.64 2.98
CA MET A 113 -30.41 15.48 3.86
C MET A 113 -31.74 15.01 4.49
N LYS A 114 -32.79 14.91 3.68
CA LYS A 114 -34.17 14.62 4.16
C LYS A 114 -34.31 13.29 4.90
N GLU A 115 -33.54 12.28 4.49
CA GLU A 115 -33.53 10.94 5.09
C GLU A 115 -32.58 10.82 6.30
N TYR A 116 -31.92 11.92 6.69
CA TYR A 116 -31.04 11.96 7.86
C TYR A 116 -31.31 13.19 8.75
N PRO A 117 -32.54 13.35 9.30
CA PRO A 117 -32.94 14.51 10.09
C PRO A 117 -32.44 14.42 11.55
N VAL A 118 -31.17 14.09 11.74
CA VAL A 118 -30.57 13.92 13.07
C VAL A 118 -30.54 15.23 13.85
N ARG A 119 -30.63 15.13 15.18
CA ARG A 119 -30.61 16.26 16.12
C ARG A 119 -29.30 16.32 16.92
N PHE A 120 -28.23 15.85 16.30
CA PHE A 120 -26.87 15.99 16.81
C PHE A 120 -25.98 16.58 15.72
N ARG A 121 -24.79 17.06 16.08
CA ARG A 121 -23.74 17.43 15.13
C ARG A 121 -22.52 16.55 15.37
N ARG A 122 -22.09 15.82 14.34
CA ARG A 122 -20.85 15.04 14.40
C ARG A 122 -19.69 16.00 14.16
N THR A 123 -18.83 16.17 15.15
CA THR A 123 -17.73 17.12 15.03
C THR A 123 -16.55 16.79 15.95
N MET A 124 -15.36 17.27 15.60
CA MET A 124 -14.18 17.22 16.46
C MET A 124 -13.96 18.52 17.23
N LYS A 125 -14.61 19.63 16.83
CA LYS A 125 -14.50 20.90 17.54
C LYS A 125 -15.85 21.58 17.68
N LEU A 126 -16.05 22.19 18.83
CA LEU A 126 -17.25 22.94 19.16
C LEU A 126 -16.82 24.31 19.65
N LYS A 127 -17.35 25.37 19.05
CA LYS A 127 -17.15 26.76 19.47
C LYS A 127 -18.48 27.39 19.84
N ILE A 128 -18.52 28.15 20.93
CA ILE A 128 -19.73 28.86 21.38
C ILE A 128 -19.43 30.35 21.46
N ASP A 129 -20.18 31.15 20.72
CA ASP A 129 -20.15 32.62 20.83
C ASP A 129 -21.07 33.04 21.99
N ILE A 130 -20.47 33.61 23.03
CA ILE A 130 -21.12 33.86 24.31
C ILE A 130 -21.40 35.35 24.46
N PRO A 131 -22.66 35.75 24.72
CA PRO A 131 -22.97 37.12 25.09
C PRO A 131 -22.25 37.57 26.37
N GLU A 132 -21.76 38.80 26.37
CA GLU A 132 -21.05 39.38 27.52
C GLU A 132 -21.86 39.25 28.83
N GLY A 133 -21.19 38.82 29.90
CA GLY A 133 -21.79 38.60 31.21
C GLY A 133 -22.69 37.35 31.33
N LEU A 134 -22.75 36.48 30.31
CA LEU A 134 -23.48 35.20 30.42
C LEU A 134 -22.86 34.28 31.46
N CYS A 135 -21.56 34.03 31.37
CA CYS A 135 -20.85 33.12 32.28
C CYS A 135 -20.22 33.90 33.44
N PRO A 136 -20.24 33.35 34.67
CA PRO A 136 -19.62 34.00 35.84
C PRO A 136 -18.09 34.04 35.78
N GLU A 137 -17.48 33.20 34.95
CA GLU A 137 -16.05 33.21 34.63
C GLU A 137 -15.84 33.73 33.21
N PRO A 138 -14.71 34.42 32.91
CA PRO A 138 -14.41 34.96 31.58
C PRO A 138 -14.14 33.88 30.51
N ASP A 139 -13.96 32.63 30.92
CA ASP A 139 -13.69 31.49 30.04
C ASP A 139 -14.70 30.36 30.32
N LEU A 140 -15.06 29.57 29.30
CA LEU A 140 -15.89 28.37 29.46
C LEU A 140 -15.12 27.23 30.15
N SER A 141 -15.06 27.27 31.47
CA SER A 141 -14.50 26.19 32.30
C SER A 141 -15.46 25.00 32.43
N GLU A 142 -14.95 23.85 32.92
CA GLU A 142 -15.74 22.66 33.26
C GLU A 142 -16.87 22.92 34.28
N LYS A 143 -16.84 24.07 34.98
CA LYS A 143 -17.88 24.47 35.93
C LYS A 143 -19.02 25.24 35.26
N SER A 144 -18.80 25.75 34.05
CA SER A 144 -19.68 26.69 33.35
C SER A 144 -20.33 26.11 32.09
N ALA A 145 -19.84 24.98 31.58
CA ALA A 145 -20.41 24.27 30.44
C ALA A 145 -20.34 22.75 30.62
N ILE A 146 -21.41 22.08 30.17
CA ILE A 146 -21.52 20.62 30.08
C ILE A 146 -21.92 20.27 28.66
N VAL A 147 -21.27 19.28 28.06
CA VAL A 147 -21.59 18.82 26.71
C VAL A 147 -21.98 17.35 26.75
N TYR A 148 -23.14 17.03 26.17
CA TYR A 148 -23.65 15.66 26.09
C TYR A 148 -23.64 15.17 24.65
N THR A 149 -23.25 13.92 24.50
CA THR A 149 -23.35 13.17 23.25
C THR A 149 -24.66 12.39 23.18
N THR A 150 -24.94 11.77 22.03
CA THR A 150 -26.06 10.82 21.88
C THR A 150 -25.90 9.51 22.67
N SER A 151 -24.70 9.24 23.19
CA SER A 151 -24.38 8.01 23.94
C SER A 151 -24.97 8.03 25.35
N SER A 152 -25.55 6.90 25.76
CA SER A 152 -26.10 6.70 27.10
C SER A 152 -25.04 6.26 28.11
N CYS A 153 -25.33 6.24 29.40
CA CYS A 153 -24.43 5.72 30.42
C CYS A 153 -25.02 4.53 31.18
N LYS A 154 -24.14 3.63 31.65
CA LYS A 154 -24.50 2.53 32.56
C LYS A 154 -23.40 2.29 33.59
N LYS A 155 -23.76 1.62 34.69
CA LYS A 155 -22.80 1.18 35.69
C LYS A 155 -22.08 -0.09 35.25
N ALA A 156 -20.78 -0.18 35.55
CA ALA A 156 -19.95 -1.35 35.35
C ALA A 156 -19.19 -1.68 36.65
N ASN A 157 -19.28 -2.94 37.07
CA ASN A 157 -18.54 -3.46 38.22
C ASN A 157 -17.55 -4.49 37.72
N LEU A 158 -16.27 -4.14 37.73
CA LEU A 158 -15.19 -4.97 37.21
C LEU A 158 -14.25 -5.40 38.33
N LEU A 159 -13.64 -6.55 38.12
CA LEU A 159 -12.60 -7.13 38.94
C LEU A 159 -11.33 -7.22 38.10
N VAL A 160 -10.23 -6.67 38.60
CA VAL A 160 -8.89 -6.79 38.00
C VAL A 160 -8.07 -7.72 38.88
N GLU A 161 -7.55 -8.80 38.32
CA GLU A 161 -6.76 -9.83 39.00
C GLU A 161 -5.37 -9.91 38.36
N TRP A 162 -4.34 -10.06 39.20
CA TRP A 162 -2.96 -10.28 38.76
C TRP A 162 -2.52 -11.70 39.10
N LYS A 163 -1.71 -12.31 38.22
CA LYS A 163 -1.05 -13.61 38.48
C LYS A 163 -0.18 -13.62 39.74
N GLY A 164 0.28 -12.44 40.17
CA GLY A 164 1.13 -12.22 41.33
C GLY A 164 0.82 -10.87 41.97
N ARG A 165 1.81 -10.27 42.64
CA ARG A 165 1.64 -8.97 43.31
C ARG A 165 1.21 -7.90 42.29
N PRO A 166 0.17 -7.10 42.60
CA PRO A 166 -0.24 -6.04 41.70
C PRO A 166 0.88 -4.98 41.63
N ASN A 167 1.16 -4.51 40.43
CA ASN A 167 2.08 -3.40 40.20
C ASN A 167 1.29 -2.25 39.59
N LEU A 168 0.32 -1.70 40.33
CA LEU A 168 -0.55 -0.62 39.86
C LEU A 168 -0.16 0.69 40.55
N ASP A 169 0.10 1.74 39.77
CA ASP A 169 0.46 3.07 40.29
C ASP A 169 -0.74 4.02 40.31
N PHE A 170 -1.44 4.12 39.18
CA PHE A 170 -2.63 4.96 39.04
C PHE A 170 -3.55 4.47 37.92
N ILE A 171 -4.81 4.93 37.97
CA ILE A 171 -5.85 4.64 36.99
C ILE A 171 -6.27 5.94 36.32
N ARG A 172 -6.40 5.92 35.00
CA ARG A 172 -6.98 7.03 34.21
C ARG A 172 -8.22 6.54 33.49
N THR A 173 -9.25 7.38 33.42
CA THR A 173 -10.49 7.10 32.69
C THR A 173 -10.67 8.04 31.50
N TYR A 174 -11.36 7.56 30.47
CA TYR A 174 -11.76 8.35 29.30
C TYR A 174 -13.14 7.88 28.85
N ASN A 175 -14.08 8.80 28.59
CA ASN A 175 -15.50 8.49 28.34
C ASN A 175 -16.13 7.59 29.45
N CYS A 176 -15.57 7.64 30.65
CA CYS A 176 -16.12 7.02 31.84
C CYS A 176 -15.60 7.72 33.10
N GLN A 177 -16.28 7.48 34.23
CA GLN A 177 -15.95 8.02 35.54
C GLN A 177 -15.95 6.91 36.58
N LEU A 178 -15.06 7.03 37.56
CA LEU A 178 -15.03 6.14 38.72
C LEU A 178 -16.04 6.61 39.77
N GLU A 179 -16.94 5.73 40.23
CA GLU A 179 -18.01 6.09 41.17
C GLU A 179 -17.55 6.15 42.65
N GLU A 180 -16.49 5.43 43.00
CA GLU A 180 -15.97 5.36 44.37
C GLU A 180 -14.55 5.92 44.45
N LYS A 181 -14.20 6.57 45.56
CA LYS A 181 -12.79 6.75 45.95
C LYS A 181 -12.19 5.34 46.06
N VAL A 182 -11.23 4.97 45.22
CA VAL A 182 -10.57 3.65 45.32
C VAL A 182 -10.02 3.52 46.74
N ARG A 183 -10.63 2.67 47.57
CA ARG A 183 -10.15 2.39 48.92
C ARG A 183 -8.93 1.48 48.81
N ILE A 184 -7.75 2.07 48.92
CA ILE A 184 -6.50 1.34 49.14
C ILE A 184 -5.94 1.85 50.47
N THR A 185 -5.95 0.96 51.47
CA THR A 185 -5.40 1.14 52.82
C THR A 185 -5.78 2.44 53.55
N GLY A 186 -7.03 2.53 54.04
CA GLY A 186 -7.34 3.32 55.25
C GLY A 186 -7.50 4.83 55.16
N GLU A 187 -7.08 5.53 54.10
CA GLU A 187 -7.25 6.99 53.98
C GLU A 187 -8.20 7.43 52.86
N GLN A 188 -8.98 8.49 53.12
CA GLN A 188 -9.92 9.11 52.18
C GLN A 188 -9.21 10.08 51.25
N ILE A 189 -9.32 9.90 49.92
CA ILE A 189 -8.82 10.87 48.92
C ILE A 189 -9.94 11.27 47.96
N SER A 190 -10.18 12.57 47.75
CA SER A 190 -11.23 13.12 46.88
C SER A 190 -10.96 12.91 45.39
N SER A 191 -12.04 12.85 44.61
CA SER A 191 -12.09 12.68 43.15
C SER A 191 -11.31 13.77 42.40
N SER A 192 -10.21 13.38 41.77
CA SER A 192 -9.45 14.12 40.76
C SER A 192 -9.07 13.12 39.64
N PRO A 193 -8.92 13.54 38.36
CA PRO A 193 -8.60 12.65 37.23
C PRO A 193 -7.23 11.94 37.30
N GLU A 194 -6.45 12.13 38.37
CA GLU A 194 -5.24 11.38 38.68
C GLU A 194 -5.31 10.83 40.12
N ILE A 195 -5.26 9.50 40.28
CA ILE A 195 -5.20 8.83 41.59
C ILE A 195 -3.76 8.33 41.80
N ARG A 196 -2.92 9.04 42.57
CA ARG A 196 -1.51 8.64 42.77
C ARG A 196 -1.31 7.59 43.88
N GLN A 197 -0.38 6.67 43.61
CA GLN A 197 0.30 5.71 44.50
C GLN A 197 -0.60 4.78 45.32
N PHE A 198 -0.61 3.50 44.93
CA PHE A 198 -1.25 2.43 45.67
C PHE A 198 -0.21 1.60 46.44
N ASN A 199 -0.29 1.58 47.77
CA ASN A 199 0.51 0.66 48.58
C ASN A 199 -0.26 -0.67 48.74
N LEU A 200 -0.32 -1.45 47.65
CA LEU A 200 -1.02 -2.75 47.61
C LEU A 200 -0.13 -3.84 48.23
N LYS A 201 0.08 -3.77 49.55
CA LYS A 201 0.63 -4.92 50.29
C LYS A 201 -0.52 -5.93 50.48
N ASP A 202 -0.39 -7.08 49.83
CA ASP A 202 -1.15 -8.34 50.05
C ASP A 202 -2.49 -8.55 49.32
N ILE A 203 -2.86 -7.76 48.31
CA ILE A 203 -4.12 -7.95 47.56
C ILE A 203 -3.87 -8.03 46.04
N ASN A 204 -3.98 -9.21 45.42
CA ASN A 204 -3.83 -9.39 43.96
C ASN A 204 -5.08 -9.04 43.14
N ILE A 205 -6.05 -8.34 43.75
CA ILE A 205 -7.39 -8.11 43.20
C ILE A 205 -7.84 -6.66 43.46
N VAL A 206 -8.25 -5.94 42.42
CA VAL A 206 -8.83 -4.58 42.52
C VAL A 206 -10.25 -4.58 41.99
N LYS A 207 -11.18 -3.95 42.73
CA LYS A 207 -12.58 -3.75 42.30
C LYS A 207 -12.74 -2.36 41.72
N LEU A 208 -13.30 -2.26 40.53
CA LEU A 208 -13.60 -1.00 39.86
C LEU A 208 -15.11 -0.83 39.72
N LYS A 209 -15.66 0.27 40.25
CA LYS A 209 -17.04 0.69 40.00
C LYS A 209 -17.03 1.92 39.11
N LEU A 210 -17.53 1.76 37.90
CA LEU A 210 -17.43 2.75 36.84
C LEU A 210 -18.82 3.16 36.37
N ASN A 211 -19.02 4.44 36.11
CA ASN A 211 -20.08 4.93 35.23
C ASN A 211 -19.49 5.07 33.82
N ILE A 212 -19.91 4.22 32.90
CA ILE A 212 -19.33 4.10 31.56
C ILE A 212 -20.32 4.56 30.48
N MET A 213 -19.82 5.23 29.44
CA MET A 213 -20.60 5.51 28.25
C MET A 213 -20.87 4.22 27.46
N VAL A 214 -22.03 4.16 26.82
CA VAL A 214 -22.43 3.12 25.86
C VAL A 214 -22.61 3.84 24.52
N PRO A 215 -21.65 3.70 23.59
CA PRO A 215 -21.71 4.37 22.29
C PRO A 215 -23.03 4.11 21.57
N SER A 216 -23.68 5.17 21.10
CA SER A 216 -24.89 5.08 20.27
C SER A 216 -24.59 4.51 18.86
N SER A 217 -23.35 4.65 18.42
CA SER A 217 -22.80 4.17 17.15
C SER A 217 -21.32 3.81 17.34
N PRO A 218 -20.76 2.85 16.60
CA PRO A 218 -19.32 2.60 16.58
C PRO A 218 -18.47 3.82 16.22
N PHE A 219 -19.08 4.81 15.56
CA PHE A 219 -18.43 6.02 15.04
C PHE A 219 -18.60 7.25 15.93
N SER A 220 -19.24 7.14 17.10
CA SER A 220 -19.51 8.30 17.97
C SER A 220 -18.27 8.78 18.73
N GLY A 221 -17.21 7.97 18.77
CA GLY A 221 -15.98 8.26 19.53
C GLY A 221 -16.13 8.21 21.05
N ASP A 222 -17.28 7.70 21.54
CA ASP A 222 -17.63 7.70 22.98
C ASP A 222 -17.28 6.38 23.68
N ARG A 223 -16.35 5.60 23.13
CA ARG A 223 -15.96 4.32 23.72
C ARG A 223 -15.33 4.56 25.11
N PRO A 224 -15.82 3.93 26.19
CA PRO A 224 -15.22 4.07 27.52
C PRO A 224 -13.89 3.34 27.55
N LEU A 225 -12.90 3.96 28.20
CA LEU A 225 -11.55 3.40 28.32
C LEU A 225 -11.02 3.60 29.74
N VAL A 226 -10.28 2.61 30.21
CA VAL A 226 -9.57 2.66 31.49
C VAL A 226 -8.13 2.27 31.25
N THR A 227 -7.22 3.18 31.61
CA THR A 227 -5.77 2.95 31.57
C THR A 227 -5.28 2.55 32.95
N LEU A 228 -4.55 1.45 33.04
CA LEU A 228 -3.86 1.00 34.24
C LEU A 228 -2.37 1.26 34.06
N TYR A 229 -1.80 2.15 34.88
CA TYR A 229 -0.36 2.47 34.87
C TYR A 229 0.38 1.60 35.88
N MET A 230 1.52 1.06 35.46
CA MET A 230 2.33 0.07 36.18
C MET A 230 3.80 0.46 36.08
N GLY A 231 4.22 1.49 36.80
CA GLY A 231 5.51 2.15 36.64
C GLY A 231 5.50 3.12 35.46
N LYS A 232 6.53 3.02 34.62
CA LYS A 232 6.63 3.78 33.36
C LYS A 232 5.84 3.16 32.21
N ASP A 233 5.17 2.05 32.44
CA ASP A 233 4.40 1.30 31.44
C ASP A 233 2.94 1.14 31.89
N GLY A 234 2.11 0.49 31.08
CA GLY A 234 0.69 0.32 31.31
C GLY A 234 -0.03 -0.26 30.10
N PHE A 235 -1.35 -0.33 30.24
CA PHE A 235 -2.23 -0.64 29.12
C PHE A 235 -3.61 -0.04 29.34
N THR A 236 -4.31 0.20 28.24
CA THR A 236 -5.71 0.62 28.26
C THR A 236 -6.60 -0.55 27.88
N PHE A 237 -7.77 -0.67 28.51
CA PHE A 237 -8.79 -1.63 28.11
C PHE A 237 -10.16 -0.95 27.99
N ASN A 238 -11.05 -1.58 27.24
CA ASN A 238 -12.44 -1.16 27.08
C ASN A 238 -13.33 -1.88 28.12
N PRO A 239 -13.94 -1.17 29.10
CA PRO A 239 -14.84 -1.77 30.08
C PRO A 239 -16.04 -2.50 29.47
N LEU A 240 -16.55 -2.08 28.31
CA LEU A 240 -17.66 -2.77 27.65
C LEU A 240 -17.28 -4.19 27.25
N GLU A 241 -16.07 -4.39 26.74
CA GLU A 241 -15.56 -5.71 26.40
C GLU A 241 -15.37 -6.56 27.66
N ALA A 242 -14.81 -5.99 28.73
CA ALA A 242 -14.60 -6.68 30.01
C ALA A 242 -15.91 -7.13 30.70
N ILE A 243 -17.02 -6.45 30.44
CA ILE A 243 -18.36 -6.85 30.92
C ILE A 243 -18.83 -8.11 30.20
N GLU A 244 -18.60 -8.19 28.88
CA GLU A 244 -19.10 -9.28 28.03
C GLU A 244 -18.17 -10.50 28.02
N ASN A 245 -16.86 -10.26 28.06
CA ASN A 245 -15.82 -11.28 27.97
C ASN A 245 -14.66 -10.91 28.91
N PRO A 246 -14.06 -11.88 29.63
CA PRO A 246 -12.84 -11.59 30.37
C PRO A 246 -11.72 -11.08 29.43
N VAL A 247 -11.09 -9.97 29.80
CA VAL A 247 -9.94 -9.37 29.12
C VAL A 247 -8.68 -9.87 29.81
N TYR A 248 -7.95 -10.76 29.14
CA TYR A 248 -6.74 -11.37 29.69
C TYR A 248 -5.51 -10.98 28.87
N LEU A 249 -4.55 -10.34 29.53
CA LEU A 249 -3.22 -10.06 28.98
C LEU A 249 -2.21 -11.04 29.58
N PRO A 250 -1.69 -12.02 28.80
CA PRO A 250 -0.71 -12.99 29.30
C PRO A 250 0.58 -12.37 29.84
N ASN A 251 0.99 -11.25 29.26
CA ASN A 251 2.07 -10.39 29.73
C ASN A 251 1.48 -9.00 29.92
N PRO A 252 1.33 -8.49 31.16
CA PRO A 252 1.98 -8.91 32.41
C PRO A 252 1.26 -9.99 33.24
N GLY A 253 0.21 -10.63 32.73
CA GLY A 253 -0.56 -11.64 33.46
C GLY A 253 -1.76 -11.05 34.22
N VAL A 254 -2.45 -10.09 33.60
CA VAL A 254 -3.61 -9.38 34.17
C VAL A 254 -4.90 -9.89 33.54
N LEU A 255 -5.89 -10.15 34.39
CA LEU A 255 -7.23 -10.56 34.00
C LEU A 255 -8.25 -9.52 34.49
N ILE A 256 -9.11 -9.04 33.60
CA ILE A 256 -10.20 -8.13 33.93
C ILE A 256 -11.51 -8.80 33.56
N LYS A 257 -12.45 -8.89 34.50
CA LYS A 257 -13.76 -9.52 34.27
C LYS A 257 -14.87 -8.80 35.01
N ASN A 258 -16.10 -9.01 34.57
CA ASN A 258 -17.28 -8.60 35.34
C ASN A 258 -17.29 -9.27 36.71
N ILE A 259 -17.66 -8.53 37.76
CA ILE A 259 -17.77 -9.09 39.13
C ILE A 259 -18.77 -10.24 39.23
N SER A 260 -19.74 -10.34 38.30
CA SER A 260 -20.66 -11.47 38.23
C SER A 260 -20.00 -12.77 37.76
N ASN A 261 -18.84 -12.69 37.08
CA ASN A 261 -18.09 -13.85 36.65
C ASN A 261 -17.34 -14.46 37.84
N GLN A 262 -17.78 -15.67 38.25
CA GLN A 262 -17.24 -16.42 39.39
C GLN A 262 -16.04 -17.31 39.05
N GLU A 263 -15.65 -17.41 37.78
CA GLU A 263 -14.51 -18.23 37.38
C GLU A 263 -13.22 -17.67 37.98
N SER A 264 -12.36 -18.53 38.52
CA SER A 264 -11.02 -18.17 39.00
C SER A 264 -10.09 -17.72 37.86
N TYR A 265 -8.98 -17.07 38.23
CA TYR A 265 -7.94 -16.68 37.28
C TYR A 265 -7.45 -17.90 36.47
N GLU A 266 -7.17 -19.01 37.14
CA GLU A 266 -6.64 -20.24 36.54
C GLU A 266 -7.64 -20.87 35.57
N GLU A 267 -8.93 -20.90 35.91
CA GLU A 267 -9.99 -21.44 35.05
C GLU A 267 -10.12 -20.65 33.75
N VAL A 268 -10.12 -19.31 33.85
CA VAL A 268 -10.20 -18.44 32.68
C VAL A 268 -8.96 -18.58 31.80
N VAL A 269 -7.76 -18.58 32.40
CA VAL A 269 -6.50 -18.76 31.66
C VAL A 269 -6.44 -20.13 30.98
N TYR A 270 -6.92 -21.19 31.64
CA TYR A 270 -6.97 -22.54 31.08
C TYR A 270 -7.87 -22.61 29.83
N LYS A 271 -8.98 -21.87 29.79
CA LYS A 271 -9.85 -21.81 28.60
C LYS A 271 -9.15 -21.19 27.39
N PHE A 272 -8.33 -20.15 27.60
CA PHE A 272 -7.59 -19.51 26.51
C PHE A 272 -6.49 -20.40 25.94
N ARG A 273 -5.77 -21.16 26.78
CA ARG A 273 -4.71 -22.11 26.34
C ARG A 273 -5.17 -23.20 25.37
N LYS A 274 -6.48 -23.47 25.27
CA LYS A 274 -7.05 -24.48 24.36
C LYS A 274 -7.27 -23.97 22.94
N LYS A 275 -7.22 -22.66 22.72
CA LYS A 275 -7.41 -22.04 21.42
C LYS A 275 -6.06 -21.57 20.88
N LYS A 276 -6.02 -21.26 19.58
CA LYS A 276 -4.82 -20.80 18.88
C LYS A 276 -5.14 -19.57 18.05
N THR A 277 -4.14 -18.69 17.95
CA THR A 277 -4.16 -17.57 17.00
C THR A 277 -3.93 -18.10 15.58
N VAL A 278 -4.35 -17.36 14.55
CA VAL A 278 -3.97 -17.64 13.15
C VAL A 278 -2.46 -17.67 13.03
N TYR A 279 -1.77 -16.75 13.70
CA TYR A 279 -0.32 -16.71 13.75
C TYR A 279 0.30 -18.04 14.20
N GLN A 280 -0.21 -18.67 15.27
CA GLN A 280 0.23 -20.00 15.72
C GLN A 280 -0.22 -21.11 14.75
N MET A 281 -1.44 -21.02 14.22
CA MET A 281 -1.98 -22.00 13.27
C MET A 281 -1.14 -22.08 11.98
N VAL A 282 -0.60 -20.95 11.48
CA VAL A 282 0.31 -20.93 10.32
C VAL A 282 1.60 -21.70 10.63
N GLU A 283 2.19 -21.49 11.82
CA GLU A 283 3.42 -22.18 12.23
C GLU A 283 3.23 -23.69 12.30
N GLU A 284 2.07 -24.16 12.76
CA GLU A 284 1.76 -25.59 12.84
C GLU A 284 1.34 -26.20 11.50
N HIS A 285 1.01 -25.36 10.51
CA HIS A 285 0.60 -25.83 9.20
C HIS A 285 1.81 -26.22 8.34
N ARG A 286 1.54 -26.94 7.24
CA ARG A 286 2.55 -27.16 6.19
C ARG A 286 2.85 -25.85 5.45
N GLU A 287 4.06 -25.75 4.89
CA GLU A 287 4.44 -24.64 4.01
C GLU A 287 3.42 -24.43 2.88
N GLN A 288 3.12 -23.16 2.59
CA GLN A 288 2.35 -22.81 1.41
C GLN A 288 3.18 -23.07 0.14
N SER A 289 2.50 -23.41 -0.96
CA SER A 289 3.12 -23.53 -2.29
C SER A 289 2.33 -22.69 -3.29
N LEU A 290 3.00 -22.22 -4.35
CA LEU A 290 2.33 -21.51 -5.44
C LEU A 290 1.17 -22.32 -6.04
N LYS A 291 1.39 -23.62 -6.28
CA LYS A 291 0.35 -24.53 -6.78
C LYS A 291 -0.88 -24.56 -5.87
N ASN A 292 -0.69 -24.63 -4.55
CA ASN A 292 -1.82 -24.66 -3.62
C ASN A 292 -2.50 -23.29 -3.52
N ALA A 293 -1.75 -22.18 -3.52
CA ALA A 293 -2.32 -20.84 -3.53
C ALA A 293 -3.20 -20.62 -4.78
N LEU A 294 -2.66 -20.82 -5.99
CA LEU A 294 -3.39 -20.66 -7.26
C LEU A 294 -4.64 -21.54 -7.35
N ARG A 295 -4.59 -22.78 -6.84
CA ARG A 295 -5.74 -23.70 -6.86
C ARG A 295 -6.90 -23.21 -6.00
N ASN A 296 -6.62 -22.50 -4.90
CA ASN A 296 -7.65 -22.05 -3.96
C ASN A 296 -8.12 -20.62 -4.24
N MET A 297 -7.48 -19.89 -5.16
CA MET A 297 -7.95 -18.60 -5.61
C MET A 297 -9.10 -18.76 -6.62
N PRO A 298 -10.08 -17.84 -6.63
CA PRO A 298 -11.06 -17.76 -7.70
C PRO A 298 -10.38 -17.58 -9.07
N ALA A 299 -11.01 -18.11 -10.13
CA ALA A 299 -10.52 -17.89 -11.48
C ALA A 299 -10.49 -16.39 -11.81
N PRO A 300 -9.36 -15.84 -12.28
CA PRO A 300 -9.24 -14.42 -12.56
C PRO A 300 -10.00 -14.03 -13.84
N ASP A 301 -10.62 -12.85 -13.83
CA ASP A 301 -11.15 -12.21 -15.03
C ASP A 301 -9.98 -11.76 -15.95
N LEU A 302 -10.25 -11.71 -17.26
CA LEU A 302 -9.29 -11.16 -18.24
C LEU A 302 -9.19 -9.65 -18.13
N THR A 303 -8.03 -9.08 -18.46
CA THR A 303 -7.80 -7.62 -18.50
C THR A 303 -7.12 -7.17 -19.79
N TYR A 304 -6.87 -5.87 -19.97
CA TYR A 304 -6.10 -5.36 -21.11
C TYR A 304 -4.58 -5.53 -20.91
N TYR A 305 -3.80 -5.38 -21.99
CA TYR A 305 -2.32 -5.38 -21.97
C TYR A 305 -1.78 -4.15 -22.70
N PHE A 306 -0.59 -3.68 -22.33
CA PHE A 306 0.07 -2.58 -23.03
C PHE A 306 1.23 -3.06 -23.88
N VAL A 307 1.35 -2.51 -25.10
CA VAL A 307 2.58 -2.59 -25.90
C VAL A 307 3.11 -1.18 -26.14
N GLY A 308 4.42 -1.03 -26.10
CA GLY A 308 5.11 0.25 -26.27
C GLY A 308 6.58 0.02 -26.61
N CYS A 309 7.33 1.11 -26.80
CA CYS A 309 8.79 1.07 -26.91
C CYS A 309 9.40 1.49 -25.57
N ARG A 310 10.65 1.07 -25.29
CA ARG A 310 11.37 1.45 -24.07
C ARG A 310 11.39 2.97 -23.91
N HIS A 311 10.94 3.45 -22.76
CA HIS A 311 10.93 4.83 -22.32
C HIS A 311 10.12 5.80 -23.20
N SER A 312 9.28 5.25 -24.08
CA SER A 312 8.42 6.04 -24.97
C SER A 312 7.17 6.52 -24.25
N ARG A 313 6.76 7.73 -24.59
CA ARG A 313 5.52 8.35 -24.09
C ARG A 313 4.27 7.80 -24.80
N GLN A 314 4.43 7.02 -25.87
CA GLN A 314 3.38 6.54 -26.77
C GLN A 314 3.16 5.02 -26.64
N LYS A 315 1.96 4.62 -26.19
CA LYS A 315 1.65 3.24 -25.75
C LYS A 315 0.25 2.81 -26.19
N PHE A 316 0.08 1.57 -26.60
CA PHE A 316 -1.21 1.04 -27.09
C PHE A 316 -1.78 0.04 -26.09
N GLN A 317 -3.08 0.15 -25.82
CA GLN A 317 -3.81 -0.71 -24.88
C GLN A 317 -4.65 -1.73 -25.65
N ILE A 318 -4.39 -3.03 -25.47
CA ILE A 318 -5.08 -4.12 -26.19
C ILE A 318 -6.03 -4.86 -25.26
N PHE A 319 -7.31 -4.95 -25.66
CA PHE A 319 -8.36 -5.59 -24.89
C PHE A 319 -8.55 -7.09 -25.24
N PRO A 320 -9.23 -7.88 -24.38
CA PRO A 320 -9.49 -9.30 -24.64
C PRO A 320 -10.23 -9.62 -25.95
N ASP A 321 -11.03 -8.67 -26.46
CA ASP A 321 -11.72 -8.76 -27.74
C ASP A 321 -10.84 -8.41 -28.95
N GLY A 322 -9.57 -8.05 -28.71
CA GLY A 322 -8.61 -7.63 -29.73
C GLY A 322 -8.68 -6.15 -30.09
N SER A 323 -9.59 -5.37 -29.49
CA SER A 323 -9.66 -3.91 -29.68
C SER A 323 -8.37 -3.24 -29.21
N ILE A 324 -7.94 -2.21 -29.94
CA ILE A 324 -6.75 -1.42 -29.64
C ILE A 324 -7.18 0.00 -29.29
N LEU A 325 -6.92 0.41 -28.06
CA LEU A 325 -7.25 1.71 -27.52
C LEU A 325 -5.97 2.54 -27.34
N ILE A 326 -6.02 3.77 -27.82
CA ILE A 326 -5.07 4.83 -27.50
C ILE A 326 -5.73 5.70 -26.44
N ARG A 327 -5.23 5.60 -25.21
CA ARG A 327 -5.80 6.30 -24.07
C ARG A 327 -5.43 7.79 -24.12
N GLU A 328 -6.32 8.62 -23.61
CA GLU A 328 -5.97 9.98 -23.22
C GLU A 328 -4.94 9.94 -22.09
N ASN A 329 -3.81 10.61 -22.31
CA ASN A 329 -2.73 10.73 -21.34
C ASN A 329 -2.46 12.23 -21.16
N GLU A 330 -2.95 12.79 -20.06
CA GLU A 330 -2.82 14.23 -19.75
C GLU A 330 -1.36 14.69 -19.73
N ARG A 331 -0.42 13.79 -19.38
CA ARG A 331 1.02 14.09 -19.35
C ARG A 331 1.61 14.40 -20.72
N LEU A 332 1.03 13.85 -21.79
CA LEU A 332 1.45 14.21 -23.16
C LEU A 332 1.17 15.68 -23.49
N ILE A 333 0.22 16.29 -22.78
CA ILE A 333 -0.19 17.68 -22.93
C ILE A 333 0.52 18.56 -21.90
N SER A 334 0.56 18.16 -20.63
CA SER A 334 1.16 18.95 -19.55
C SER A 334 2.69 19.03 -19.63
N VAL A 335 3.35 17.99 -20.15
CA VAL A 335 4.79 17.98 -20.42
C VAL A 335 5.00 17.85 -21.94
N PRO A 336 5.00 18.95 -22.70
CA PRO A 336 4.99 18.88 -24.16
C PRO A 336 6.31 18.37 -24.76
N GLY A 337 6.22 17.60 -25.84
CA GLY A 337 7.35 17.17 -26.67
C GLY A 337 7.02 17.31 -28.16
N ARG A 338 7.88 16.78 -29.06
CA ARG A 338 7.67 16.89 -30.52
C ARG A 338 6.43 16.13 -31.01
N ASP A 339 5.97 15.15 -30.25
CA ASP A 339 4.76 14.36 -30.54
C ASP A 339 3.46 15.06 -30.13
N THR A 340 3.50 15.99 -29.18
CA THR A 340 2.32 16.68 -28.64
C THR A 340 1.44 17.33 -29.72
N PRO A 341 1.99 18.07 -30.72
CA PRO A 341 1.17 18.63 -31.81
C PRO A 341 0.50 17.59 -32.72
N GLY A 342 0.94 16.33 -32.66
CA GLY A 342 0.38 15.19 -33.38
C GLY A 342 -0.82 14.54 -32.68
N ILE A 343 -1.20 15.00 -31.48
CA ILE A 343 -2.36 14.49 -30.75
C ILE A 343 -3.64 15.11 -31.35
N LYS A 344 -4.19 14.44 -32.36
CA LYS A 344 -5.39 14.87 -33.11
C LYS A 344 -6.59 13.97 -32.79
N ARG A 345 -7.02 14.01 -31.53
CA ARG A 345 -8.18 13.25 -31.00
C ARG A 345 -8.69 13.93 -29.73
N ASP A 346 -9.96 13.70 -29.41
CA ASP A 346 -10.55 14.11 -28.13
C ASP A 346 -10.82 12.85 -27.28
N GLY A 347 -10.29 12.81 -26.06
CA GLY A 347 -10.42 11.65 -25.19
C GLY A 347 -9.74 10.39 -25.73
N ASN A 348 -10.17 9.24 -25.20
CA ASN A 348 -9.71 7.93 -25.66
C ASN A 348 -10.18 7.67 -27.10
N TRP A 349 -9.29 7.10 -27.92
CA TRP A 349 -9.60 6.66 -29.27
C TRP A 349 -9.40 5.15 -29.39
N CYS A 350 -10.36 4.43 -29.95
CA CYS A 350 -10.31 2.97 -30.02
C CYS A 350 -10.63 2.45 -31.42
N LEU A 351 -9.80 1.53 -31.90
CA LEU A 351 -10.01 0.73 -33.09
C LEU A 351 -10.50 -0.67 -32.69
N THR A 352 -11.73 -0.99 -33.05
CA THR A 352 -12.36 -2.27 -32.71
C THR A 352 -12.43 -3.18 -33.92
N PHE A 353 -12.08 -4.45 -33.68
CA PHE A 353 -12.17 -5.53 -34.66
C PHE A 353 -13.28 -6.48 -34.22
N ASN A 354 -14.36 -6.53 -34.98
CA ASN A 354 -15.48 -7.43 -34.67
C ASN A 354 -15.44 -8.63 -35.61
N PRO A 355 -14.91 -9.80 -35.16
CA PRO A 355 -14.89 -11.02 -35.94
C PRO A 355 -16.26 -11.73 -36.02
N GLY A 356 -17.32 -11.15 -35.46
CA GLY A 356 -18.65 -11.76 -35.36
C GLY A 356 -18.70 -12.82 -34.27
N ASN A 357 -19.16 -14.03 -34.60
CA ASN A 357 -19.43 -15.10 -33.61
C ASN A 357 -18.17 -15.91 -33.20
N PHE A 358 -16.97 -15.38 -33.42
CA PHE A 358 -15.73 -16.02 -32.97
C PHE A 358 -15.58 -15.86 -31.45
N LYS A 359 -15.19 -16.93 -30.77
CA LYS A 359 -14.95 -16.93 -29.33
C LYS A 359 -13.46 -16.84 -29.04
N LEU A 360 -13.08 -16.08 -28.03
CA LEU A 360 -11.70 -16.06 -27.52
C LEU A 360 -11.32 -17.47 -27.06
N GLN A 361 -10.23 -18.02 -27.61
CA GLN A 361 -9.72 -19.33 -27.27
C GLN A 361 -8.51 -19.25 -26.33
N ARG A 362 -7.56 -18.35 -26.61
CA ARG A 362 -6.38 -18.13 -25.77
C ARG A 362 -5.80 -16.75 -26.04
N ARG A 363 -5.15 -16.19 -25.02
CA ARG A 363 -4.25 -15.05 -25.12
C ARG A 363 -2.91 -15.36 -24.44
N PHE A 364 -1.82 -14.85 -25.00
CA PHE A 364 -0.47 -15.03 -24.47
C PHE A 364 0.48 -13.97 -25.06
N ILE A 365 1.61 -13.76 -24.40
CA ILE A 365 2.70 -12.91 -24.89
C ILE A 365 3.81 -13.78 -25.50
N GLU A 366 4.55 -13.26 -26.49
CA GLU A 366 5.57 -14.03 -27.23
C GLU A 366 6.62 -14.62 -26.28
N ASN A 367 6.98 -15.91 -26.49
CA ASN A 367 7.84 -16.69 -25.60
C ASN A 367 7.38 -16.71 -24.11
N ASP A 368 6.12 -16.37 -23.85
CA ASP A 368 5.57 -16.12 -22.51
C ASP A 368 6.34 -15.05 -21.69
N GLU A 369 7.13 -14.19 -22.35
CA GLU A 369 7.95 -13.18 -21.67
C GLU A 369 8.06 -11.80 -22.36
N LEU A 370 7.89 -11.73 -23.69
CA LEU A 370 8.14 -10.54 -24.50
C LEU A 370 6.84 -9.76 -24.76
N PRO A 371 6.81 -8.42 -24.76
CA PRO A 371 5.61 -7.60 -24.90
C PRO A 371 5.07 -7.53 -26.35
N ILE A 372 4.86 -8.71 -26.92
CA ILE A 372 4.26 -8.97 -28.23
C ILE A 372 3.04 -9.85 -27.95
N LEU A 373 1.85 -9.29 -28.10
CA LEU A 373 0.62 -9.94 -27.68
C LEU A 373 0.01 -10.79 -28.81
N HIS A 374 -0.36 -12.02 -28.48
CA HIS A 374 -1.10 -12.93 -29.35
C HIS A 374 -2.49 -13.21 -28.80
N THR A 375 -3.53 -12.94 -29.59
CA THR A 375 -4.92 -13.24 -29.25
C THR A 375 -5.51 -14.18 -30.29
N VAL A 376 -5.97 -15.35 -29.87
CA VAL A 376 -6.50 -16.40 -30.74
C VAL A 376 -8.00 -16.54 -30.55
N PHE A 377 -8.76 -16.32 -31.62
CA PHE A 377 -10.19 -16.54 -31.67
C PHE A 377 -10.53 -17.77 -32.52
N LYS A 378 -11.59 -18.50 -32.16
CA LYS A 378 -12.04 -19.69 -32.88
C LYS A 378 -13.53 -19.63 -33.21
N LYS A 379 -13.86 -20.08 -34.41
CA LYS A 379 -15.22 -20.44 -34.83
C LYS A 379 -15.14 -21.67 -35.72
N ASP A 380 -15.84 -22.73 -35.33
CA ASP A 380 -15.85 -24.01 -36.06
C ASP A 380 -14.43 -24.50 -36.37
N THR A 381 -14.06 -24.52 -37.66
CA THR A 381 -12.75 -24.95 -38.14
C THR A 381 -11.78 -23.79 -38.40
N VAL A 382 -12.20 -22.54 -38.19
CA VAL A 382 -11.39 -21.35 -38.46
C VAL A 382 -10.81 -20.78 -37.18
N LEU A 383 -9.51 -20.46 -37.24
CA LEU A 383 -8.76 -19.74 -36.22
C LEU A 383 -8.36 -18.37 -36.75
N ILE A 384 -8.53 -17.33 -35.93
CA ILE A 384 -8.03 -15.99 -36.18
C ILE A 384 -6.98 -15.69 -35.10
N THR A 385 -5.73 -15.51 -35.50
CA THR A 385 -4.66 -15.09 -34.58
C THR A 385 -4.32 -13.63 -34.85
N GLN A 386 -4.58 -12.76 -33.89
CA GLN A 386 -4.09 -11.38 -33.87
C GLN A 386 -2.74 -11.34 -33.17
N THR A 387 -1.74 -10.71 -33.77
CA THR A 387 -0.43 -10.40 -33.18
C THR A 387 -0.26 -8.89 -33.13
N VAL A 388 0.09 -8.33 -31.97
CA VAL A 388 0.26 -6.87 -31.77
C VAL A 388 1.57 -6.57 -31.05
N PHE A 389 2.36 -5.64 -31.57
CA PHE A 389 3.54 -5.08 -30.90
C PHE A 389 3.78 -3.63 -31.36
N ALA A 390 4.61 -2.88 -30.62
CA ALA A 390 4.98 -1.51 -30.98
C ALA A 390 6.41 -1.43 -31.52
N THR A 391 6.66 -0.50 -32.44
CA THR A 391 7.99 -0.19 -32.97
C THR A 391 8.10 1.31 -33.31
N PRO A 392 9.29 1.94 -33.22
CA PRO A 392 9.48 3.32 -33.68
C PRO A 392 9.21 3.42 -35.19
N LEU A 393 8.63 4.55 -35.62
CA LEU A 393 8.31 4.77 -37.02
C LEU A 393 9.56 5.06 -37.87
N LEU A 394 10.42 5.96 -37.41
CA LEU A 394 11.52 6.53 -38.22
C LEU A 394 12.84 5.78 -38.09
N GLN A 395 12.98 4.93 -37.07
CA GLN A 395 14.21 4.21 -36.76
C GLN A 395 13.91 2.75 -36.45
N SER A 396 14.94 1.92 -36.38
CA SER A 396 14.83 0.56 -35.83
C SER A 396 14.64 0.64 -34.32
N ILE A 397 13.87 -0.29 -33.75
CA ILE A 397 13.80 -0.46 -32.29
C ILE A 397 15.14 -0.88 -31.66
N LEU A 398 16.08 -1.40 -32.46
CA LEU A 398 17.42 -1.75 -32.03
C LEU A 398 18.37 -0.54 -31.91
N SER A 399 17.91 0.67 -32.23
CA SER A 399 18.72 1.89 -32.13
C SER A 399 18.97 2.24 -30.65
N ASP A 400 20.22 2.52 -30.29
CA ASP A 400 20.62 2.78 -28.89
C ASP A 400 20.07 4.10 -28.31
N ASN A 401 19.70 5.06 -29.16
CA ASN A 401 19.24 6.38 -28.75
C ASN A 401 17.93 6.76 -29.47
N LEU A 402 16.82 6.20 -28.98
CA LEU A 402 15.47 6.58 -29.43
C LEU A 402 14.96 7.75 -28.57
N PRO A 403 14.60 8.88 -29.18
CA PRO A 403 13.93 9.95 -28.45
C PRO A 403 12.58 9.49 -27.87
N PRO A 404 12.23 9.90 -26.64
CA PRO A 404 10.98 9.48 -25.98
C PRO A 404 9.71 9.97 -26.68
N ASP A 405 9.85 11.02 -27.48
CA ASP A 405 8.80 11.68 -28.27
C ASP A 405 8.86 11.32 -29.76
N ALA A 406 9.67 10.33 -30.15
CA ALA A 406 9.68 9.82 -31.52
C ALA A 406 8.35 9.12 -31.85
N PRO A 407 7.78 9.30 -33.05
CA PRO A 407 6.53 8.64 -33.42
C PRO A 407 6.63 7.11 -33.31
N VAL A 408 5.65 6.49 -32.65
CA VAL A 408 5.54 5.03 -32.49
C VAL A 408 4.32 4.52 -33.24
N ILE A 409 4.47 3.33 -33.86
CA ILE A 409 3.38 2.61 -34.51
C ILE A 409 3.11 1.27 -33.81
N ALA A 410 1.85 0.85 -33.75
CA ALA A 410 1.49 -0.53 -33.48
C ALA A 410 1.42 -1.32 -34.80
N MET A 411 2.15 -2.42 -34.84
CA MET A 411 2.11 -3.41 -35.92
C MET A 411 1.11 -4.50 -35.54
N VAL A 412 0.07 -4.67 -36.34
CA VAL A 412 -1.01 -5.63 -36.10
C VAL A 412 -1.08 -6.62 -37.25
N ARG A 413 -1.03 -7.92 -36.97
CA ARG A 413 -1.21 -8.98 -37.97
C ARG A 413 -2.35 -9.90 -37.58
N PHE A 414 -3.31 -10.09 -38.46
CA PHE A 414 -4.30 -11.15 -38.38
C PHE A 414 -3.87 -12.30 -39.28
N ILE A 415 -3.82 -13.52 -38.75
CA ILE A 415 -3.69 -14.77 -39.51
C ILE A 415 -5.01 -15.51 -39.40
N PHE A 416 -5.68 -15.71 -40.53
CA PHE A 416 -6.90 -16.47 -40.65
C PHE A 416 -6.56 -17.87 -41.18
N LYS A 417 -6.69 -18.89 -40.35
CA LYS A 417 -6.32 -20.28 -40.68
C LYS A 417 -7.57 -21.16 -40.71
N ASN A 418 -7.81 -21.80 -41.86
CA ASN A 418 -8.88 -22.78 -42.01
C ASN A 418 -8.34 -24.19 -41.77
N THR A 419 -8.75 -24.83 -40.67
CA THR A 419 -8.35 -26.21 -40.34
C THR A 419 -9.32 -27.27 -40.89
N GLY A 420 -10.40 -26.83 -41.55
CA GLY A 420 -11.46 -27.67 -42.09
C GLY A 420 -11.14 -28.31 -43.44
N LYS A 421 -12.18 -28.93 -44.03
CA LYS A 421 -12.13 -29.59 -45.35
C LYS A 421 -12.82 -28.78 -46.46
N LYS A 422 -13.49 -27.67 -46.11
CA LYS A 422 -14.22 -26.81 -47.06
C LYS A 422 -13.67 -25.39 -46.97
N THR A 423 -13.82 -24.63 -48.05
CA THR A 423 -13.50 -23.20 -48.07
C THR A 423 -14.45 -22.44 -47.15
N GLU A 424 -13.89 -21.55 -46.32
CA GLU A 424 -14.64 -20.73 -45.37
C GLU A 424 -14.59 -19.26 -45.77
N LYS A 425 -15.70 -18.54 -45.57
CA LYS A 425 -15.79 -17.09 -45.81
C LYS A 425 -15.81 -16.34 -44.47
N ILE A 426 -14.85 -15.45 -44.26
CA ILE A 426 -14.72 -14.64 -43.05
C ILE A 426 -15.02 -13.17 -43.35
N ARG A 427 -15.66 -12.52 -42.39
CA ARG A 427 -16.01 -11.10 -42.38
C ARG A 427 -15.48 -10.49 -41.09
N LEU A 428 -14.55 -9.55 -41.19
CA LEU A 428 -14.03 -8.79 -40.07
C LEU A 428 -14.46 -7.33 -40.22
N LYS A 429 -15.31 -6.85 -39.31
CA LYS A 429 -15.70 -5.44 -39.27
C LYS A 429 -14.64 -4.65 -38.49
N ILE A 430 -14.26 -3.50 -39.01
CA ILE A 430 -13.29 -2.58 -38.41
C ILE A 430 -13.98 -1.23 -38.25
N PHE A 431 -13.99 -0.68 -37.04
CA PHE A 431 -14.56 0.64 -36.79
C PHE A 431 -13.74 1.38 -35.74
N ALA A 432 -13.71 2.70 -35.85
CA ALA A 432 -13.06 3.58 -34.89
C ALA A 432 -14.09 4.33 -34.04
N THR A 433 -13.75 4.57 -32.78
CA THR A 433 -14.55 5.35 -31.85
C THR A 433 -13.68 6.40 -31.17
N ALA A 434 -14.23 7.60 -30.99
CA ALA A 434 -13.67 8.67 -30.18
C ALA A 434 -14.38 8.76 -28.82
N LYS A 435 -13.74 9.40 -27.84
CA LYS A 435 -14.23 9.51 -26.45
C LYS A 435 -14.67 8.17 -25.87
N THR A 436 -13.93 7.11 -26.20
CA THR A 436 -14.29 5.74 -25.86
C THR A 436 -14.24 5.52 -24.35
N ARG A 437 -15.33 5.00 -23.79
CA ARG A 437 -15.41 4.52 -22.42
C ARG A 437 -14.94 3.07 -22.35
N TYR A 438 -14.28 2.71 -21.26
CA TYR A 438 -13.81 1.35 -21.03
C TYR A 438 -13.84 1.00 -19.54
N THR A 439 -13.75 -0.30 -19.26
CA THR A 439 -13.49 -0.85 -17.92
C THR A 439 -12.19 -1.65 -17.98
N ASN A 440 -11.69 -2.16 -16.86
CA ASN A 440 -10.47 -2.97 -16.87
C ASN A 440 -10.54 -4.26 -17.70
N THR A 441 -11.74 -4.70 -18.10
CA THR A 441 -11.94 -5.98 -18.79
C THR A 441 -12.50 -5.83 -20.21
N LYS A 442 -13.06 -4.68 -20.57
CA LYS A 442 -13.71 -4.47 -21.89
C LYS A 442 -13.79 -3.00 -22.29
N VAL A 443 -13.80 -2.78 -23.61
CA VAL A 443 -14.27 -1.54 -24.24
C VAL A 443 -15.79 -1.48 -24.13
N MET A 444 -16.32 -0.28 -23.88
CA MET A 444 -17.76 -0.06 -23.72
C MET A 444 -18.31 0.64 -24.98
N GLU A 445 -18.60 1.93 -24.89
CA GLU A 445 -19.21 2.74 -25.95
C GLU A 445 -18.31 3.94 -26.30
N GLY A 446 -18.49 4.48 -27.50
CA GLY A 446 -17.80 5.69 -27.96
C GLY A 446 -18.49 6.25 -29.20
N ALA A 447 -18.11 7.45 -29.60
CA ALA A 447 -18.65 8.10 -30.78
C ALA A 447 -18.01 7.54 -32.05
N LEU A 448 -18.80 6.93 -32.95
CA LEU A 448 -18.30 6.37 -34.20
C LEU A 448 -17.72 7.45 -35.13
N GLU A 449 -16.45 7.28 -35.51
CA GLU A 449 -15.81 8.06 -36.56
C GLU A 449 -16.04 7.41 -37.93
N GLU A 450 -16.14 8.22 -38.98
CA GLU A 450 -16.22 7.75 -40.36
C GLU A 450 -14.83 7.42 -40.90
N LEU A 451 -14.62 6.17 -41.29
CA LEU A 451 -13.36 5.69 -41.86
C LEU A 451 -13.34 5.84 -43.39
N ILE A 452 -12.38 6.60 -43.90
CA ILE A 452 -12.19 6.84 -45.33
C ILE A 452 -10.92 6.11 -45.79
N ASN A 453 -11.06 5.05 -46.59
CA ASN A 453 -9.93 4.30 -47.13
C ASN A 453 -9.49 4.86 -48.49
N LEU A 454 -8.26 5.39 -48.55
CA LEU A 454 -7.61 5.87 -49.76
C LEU A 454 -6.37 5.01 -50.02
N GLN A 455 -6.49 4.05 -50.93
CA GLN A 455 -5.39 3.16 -51.36
C GLN A 455 -4.66 2.48 -50.18
N GLY A 456 -5.41 2.00 -49.18
CA GLY A 456 -4.86 1.33 -48.00
C GLY A 456 -4.50 2.28 -46.86
N MET A 457 -4.53 3.60 -47.06
CA MET A 457 -4.36 4.59 -46.00
C MET A 457 -5.74 5.03 -45.51
N VAL A 458 -6.02 4.84 -44.22
CA VAL A 458 -7.34 5.09 -43.63
C VAL A 458 -7.33 6.36 -42.80
N TYR A 459 -8.20 7.29 -43.18
CA TYR A 459 -8.34 8.60 -42.57
C TYR A 459 -9.66 8.75 -41.82
N THR A 460 -9.69 9.71 -40.90
CA THR A 460 -10.90 10.28 -40.27
C THR A 460 -10.83 11.80 -40.31
N TYR A 461 -11.96 12.48 -40.17
CA TYR A 461 -12.00 13.94 -40.12
C TYR A 461 -11.93 14.45 -38.66
N TYR A 462 -10.90 15.22 -38.32
CA TYR A 462 -10.74 15.84 -36.99
C TYR A 462 -10.49 17.34 -37.12
N LYS A 463 -11.38 18.17 -36.54
CA LYS A 463 -11.28 19.65 -36.50
C LYS A 463 -10.80 20.29 -37.83
N ASN A 464 -11.47 19.93 -38.92
CA ASN A 464 -11.18 20.42 -40.28
C ASN A 464 -9.92 19.89 -40.98
N GLU A 465 -9.39 18.77 -40.50
CA GLU A 465 -8.21 18.12 -41.06
C GLU A 465 -8.45 16.62 -41.26
N ASN A 466 -8.03 16.09 -42.41
CA ASN A 466 -7.95 14.65 -42.62
C ASN A 466 -6.79 14.09 -41.80
N THR A 467 -7.10 13.25 -40.81
CA THR A 467 -6.13 12.64 -39.92
C THR A 467 -5.96 11.17 -40.27
N LEU A 468 -4.74 10.77 -40.62
CA LEU A 468 -4.40 9.36 -40.83
C LEU A 468 -4.55 8.61 -39.49
N ARG A 469 -5.33 7.53 -39.48
CA ARG A 469 -5.53 6.66 -38.32
C ARG A 469 -4.74 5.37 -38.39
N PHE A 470 -4.67 4.76 -39.57
CA PHE A 470 -3.89 3.54 -39.79
C PHE A 470 -3.69 3.27 -41.29
N ALA A 471 -2.67 2.48 -41.61
CA ALA A 471 -2.45 1.90 -42.93
C ALA A 471 -2.79 0.41 -42.93
N ILE A 472 -3.22 -0.11 -44.07
CA ILE A 472 -3.58 -1.49 -44.31
C ILE A 472 -2.70 -2.06 -45.42
N GLU A 473 -2.09 -3.21 -45.15
CA GLU A 473 -1.41 -4.02 -46.14
C GLU A 473 -2.19 -5.33 -46.28
N GLU A 474 -2.90 -5.47 -47.41
CA GLU A 474 -3.73 -6.64 -47.71
C GLU A 474 -2.85 -7.83 -48.14
N GLY A 475 -3.18 -9.03 -47.65
CA GLY A 475 -2.77 -10.26 -48.31
C GLY A 475 -3.77 -10.59 -49.43
N GLU A 476 -3.28 -10.77 -50.67
CA GLU A 476 -4.12 -11.25 -51.76
C GLU A 476 -4.77 -12.61 -51.40
N PRO A 477 -6.07 -12.86 -51.69
CA PRO A 477 -7.07 -12.02 -52.37
C PRO A 477 -8.16 -11.48 -51.42
N GLY A 478 -7.81 -10.92 -50.25
CA GLY A 478 -8.78 -10.23 -49.39
C GLY A 478 -9.41 -9.01 -50.08
N LYS A 479 -10.60 -8.57 -49.63
CA LYS A 479 -11.25 -7.34 -50.13
C LYS A 479 -11.73 -6.46 -48.97
N ILE A 480 -11.40 -5.17 -49.02
CA ILE A 480 -11.94 -4.15 -48.12
C ILE A 480 -13.04 -3.35 -48.82
N SER A 481 -14.14 -3.12 -48.11
CA SER A 481 -15.21 -2.21 -48.52
C SER A 481 -15.69 -1.35 -47.36
N VAL A 482 -16.32 -0.21 -47.68
CA VAL A 482 -17.00 0.63 -46.69
C VAL A 482 -18.26 -0.09 -46.19
N SER A 483 -18.51 -0.03 -44.88
CA SER A 483 -19.69 -0.61 -44.24
C SER A 483 -20.21 0.33 -43.15
N GLY A 484 -21.23 1.13 -43.49
CA GLY A 484 -21.66 2.24 -42.63
C GLY A 484 -20.52 3.24 -42.43
N LYS A 485 -20.23 3.61 -41.18
CA LYS A 485 -19.08 4.46 -40.82
C LYS A 485 -17.75 3.68 -40.69
N GLY A 486 -17.77 2.35 -40.82
CA GLY A 486 -16.58 1.51 -40.67
C GLY A 486 -16.15 0.86 -41.98
N LEU A 487 -15.22 -0.09 -41.86
CA LEU A 487 -14.73 -0.93 -42.95
C LEU A 487 -15.13 -2.39 -42.73
N LEU A 488 -15.30 -3.14 -43.82
CA LEU A 488 -15.53 -4.57 -43.83
C LEU A 488 -14.39 -5.23 -44.62
N TYR A 489 -13.62 -6.09 -43.95
CA TYR A 489 -12.68 -6.98 -44.61
C TYR A 489 -13.33 -8.34 -44.85
N GLU A 490 -13.46 -8.73 -46.11
CA GLU A 490 -13.96 -10.05 -46.53
C GLU A 490 -12.83 -10.89 -47.10
N ILE A 491 -12.75 -12.16 -46.67
CA ILE A 491 -11.77 -13.11 -47.21
C ILE A 491 -12.36 -14.52 -47.33
N ARG A 492 -11.94 -15.24 -48.38
CA ARG A 492 -12.19 -16.67 -48.55
C ARG A 492 -10.90 -17.44 -48.26
N ILE A 493 -10.99 -18.46 -47.42
CA ILE A 493 -9.83 -19.23 -46.98
C ILE A 493 -10.06 -20.68 -47.41
N PRO A 494 -9.31 -21.20 -48.41
CA PRO A 494 -9.41 -22.59 -48.82
C PRO A 494 -9.15 -23.57 -47.67
N ALA A 495 -9.60 -24.80 -47.84
CA ALA A 495 -9.37 -25.85 -46.87
C ALA A 495 -7.87 -26.00 -46.58
N LYS A 496 -7.49 -26.09 -45.30
CA LYS A 496 -6.10 -26.24 -44.82
C LYS A 496 -5.16 -25.06 -45.13
N GLU A 497 -5.66 -23.97 -45.68
CA GLU A 497 -4.85 -22.79 -45.98
C GLU A 497 -4.92 -21.71 -44.90
N SER A 498 -4.04 -20.71 -45.02
CA SER A 498 -4.05 -19.50 -44.21
C SER A 498 -3.95 -18.25 -45.08
N ARG A 499 -4.49 -17.14 -44.58
CA ARG A 499 -4.37 -15.81 -45.18
C ARG A 499 -4.03 -14.79 -44.10
N ARG A 500 -3.47 -13.64 -44.49
CA ARG A 500 -3.06 -12.59 -43.56
C ARG A 500 -3.60 -11.21 -43.92
N LEU A 501 -3.78 -10.38 -42.90
CA LEU A 501 -4.06 -8.94 -42.99
C LEU A 501 -3.12 -8.21 -42.03
N ILE A 502 -2.48 -7.14 -42.48
CA ILE A 502 -1.56 -6.34 -41.66
C ILE A 502 -2.11 -4.92 -41.55
N LEU A 503 -2.07 -4.35 -40.33
CA LEU A 503 -2.35 -2.95 -40.08
C LEU A 503 -1.17 -2.29 -39.39
N LYS A 504 -0.93 -1.02 -39.71
CA LYS A 504 0.09 -0.17 -39.09
C LYS A 504 -0.62 1.05 -38.50
N ILE A 505 -0.65 1.16 -37.17
CA ILE A 505 -1.45 2.16 -36.46
C ILE A 505 -0.50 3.16 -35.80
N PRO A 506 -0.31 4.38 -36.34
CA PRO A 506 0.45 5.40 -35.65
C PRO A 506 -0.28 5.92 -34.40
N PHE A 507 0.48 6.20 -33.35
CA PHE A 507 -0.07 6.76 -32.11
C PHE A 507 -0.46 8.24 -32.28
N THR A 508 0.36 8.99 -33.01
CA THR A 508 0.14 10.39 -33.38
C THR A 508 -0.29 10.50 -34.84
N ALA A 509 -0.96 11.61 -35.18
CA ALA A 509 -1.20 11.97 -36.56
C ALA A 509 0.12 12.28 -37.26
N LEU A 510 0.44 11.53 -38.32
CA LEU A 510 1.63 11.73 -39.15
C LEU A 510 1.42 12.94 -40.07
N LYS A 511 2.44 13.78 -40.24
CA LYS A 511 2.32 15.04 -40.98
C LYS A 511 3.35 15.22 -42.09
N THR A 512 4.49 14.57 -41.98
CA THR A 512 5.60 14.77 -42.93
C THR A 512 5.60 13.70 -44.03
N PRO A 513 6.05 14.04 -45.26
CA PRO A 513 6.24 13.03 -46.31
C PRO A 513 7.17 11.88 -45.88
N GLN A 514 8.18 12.18 -45.06
CA GLN A 514 9.10 11.18 -44.52
C GLN A 514 8.39 10.18 -43.59
N GLU A 515 7.54 10.64 -42.67
CA GLU A 515 6.75 9.76 -41.81
C GLU A 515 5.82 8.85 -42.61
N LEU A 516 5.16 9.40 -43.64
CA LEU A 516 4.25 8.65 -44.51
C LEU A 516 4.99 7.61 -45.35
N SER A 517 6.15 7.97 -45.92
CA SER A 517 7.02 7.02 -46.65
C SER A 517 7.52 5.91 -45.73
N SER A 518 8.00 6.27 -44.53
CA SER A 518 8.47 5.29 -43.55
C SER A 518 7.36 4.32 -43.15
N LEU A 519 6.14 4.82 -42.92
CA LEU A 519 5.00 3.97 -42.59
C LEU A 519 4.72 2.96 -43.70
N ALA A 520 4.78 3.38 -44.97
CA ALA A 520 4.57 2.50 -46.12
C ALA A 520 5.67 1.44 -46.23
N GLU A 521 6.93 1.82 -46.00
CA GLU A 521 8.11 0.95 -46.14
C GLU A 521 8.25 -0.10 -45.04
N LYS A 522 7.83 0.20 -43.80
CA LYS A 522 7.90 -0.73 -42.65
C LYS A 522 7.32 -2.11 -42.99
N LYS A 523 8.09 -3.18 -42.82
CA LYS A 523 7.67 -4.57 -43.09
C LYS A 523 7.45 -5.35 -41.81
N PHE A 524 6.29 -5.99 -41.67
CA PHE A 524 5.91 -6.70 -40.44
C PHE A 524 6.97 -7.70 -39.96
N GLU A 525 7.47 -8.57 -40.85
CA GLU A 525 8.39 -9.64 -40.43
C GLU A 525 9.75 -9.09 -39.94
N LYS A 526 10.24 -8.00 -40.57
CA LYS A 526 11.47 -7.32 -40.13
C LYS A 526 11.27 -6.69 -38.76
N GLU A 527 10.21 -5.89 -38.60
CA GLU A 527 9.92 -5.20 -37.34
C GLU A 527 9.61 -6.19 -36.19
N PHE A 528 8.95 -7.31 -36.50
CA PHE A 528 8.68 -8.37 -35.53
C PHE A 528 9.97 -9.03 -35.05
N PHE A 529 10.90 -9.33 -35.96
CA PHE A 529 12.21 -9.87 -35.62
C PHE A 529 13.01 -8.90 -34.74
N GLU A 530 13.11 -7.63 -35.14
CA GLU A 530 13.86 -6.61 -34.40
C GLU A 530 13.25 -6.35 -33.01
N ALA A 531 11.91 -6.28 -32.91
CA ALA A 531 11.22 -6.14 -31.62
C ALA A 531 11.49 -7.35 -30.71
N LYS A 532 11.43 -8.57 -31.26
CA LYS A 532 11.73 -9.79 -30.52
C LYS A 532 13.18 -9.80 -30.01
N GLU A 533 14.13 -9.42 -30.87
CA GLU A 533 15.54 -9.33 -30.50
C GLU A 533 15.78 -8.29 -29.40
N PHE A 534 15.24 -7.08 -29.57
CA PHE A 534 15.35 -6.00 -28.59
C PHE A 534 14.82 -6.43 -27.23
N TRP A 535 13.57 -6.90 -27.18
CA TRP A 535 12.93 -7.26 -25.92
C TRP A 535 13.59 -8.47 -25.27
N TYR A 536 14.05 -9.45 -26.06
CA TYR A 536 14.77 -10.60 -25.51
C TYR A 536 16.06 -10.16 -24.82
N LYS A 537 16.83 -9.25 -25.44
CA LYS A 537 18.02 -8.66 -24.81
C LYS A 537 17.65 -7.89 -23.55
N ALA A 538 16.58 -7.08 -23.60
CA ALA A 538 16.17 -6.20 -22.49
C ALA A 538 15.71 -6.98 -21.24
N VAL A 539 14.87 -8.01 -21.38
CA VAL A 539 14.33 -8.76 -20.22
C VAL A 539 15.34 -9.70 -19.57
N HIS A 540 16.47 -9.96 -20.24
CA HIS A 540 17.54 -10.85 -19.75
C HIS A 540 18.76 -10.08 -19.20
N GLN A 541 18.67 -8.76 -19.02
CA GLN A 541 19.75 -7.96 -18.44
C GLN A 541 19.84 -8.12 -16.91
N GLY A 542 21.06 -8.05 -16.39
CA GLY A 542 21.32 -8.01 -14.95
C GLY A 542 21.04 -9.35 -14.25
N CYS A 543 20.45 -9.25 -13.05
CA CYS A 543 20.12 -10.40 -12.23
C CYS A 543 19.09 -11.30 -12.92
N ARG A 544 19.33 -12.61 -12.87
CA ARG A 544 18.44 -13.64 -13.42
C ARG A 544 18.08 -14.68 -12.38
N ILE A 545 16.90 -15.27 -12.52
CA ILE A 545 16.42 -16.30 -11.61
C ILE A 545 15.86 -17.51 -12.37
N MET A 546 16.07 -18.69 -11.81
CA MET A 546 15.43 -19.93 -12.22
C MET A 546 14.98 -20.66 -10.96
N THR A 547 13.68 -20.90 -10.85
CA THR A 547 13.04 -21.66 -9.79
C THR A 547 12.36 -22.91 -10.38
N PRO A 548 12.02 -23.92 -9.56
CA PRO A 548 11.18 -25.02 -10.02
C PRO A 548 9.72 -24.65 -10.31
N GLU A 549 9.35 -23.37 -10.20
CA GLU A 549 8.02 -22.83 -10.51
C GLU A 549 8.12 -21.95 -11.77
N PRO A 550 7.89 -22.48 -13.00
CA PRO A 550 8.11 -21.75 -14.25
C PRO A 550 7.35 -20.42 -14.36
N ILE A 551 6.23 -20.30 -13.65
CA ILE A 551 5.45 -19.06 -13.56
C ILE A 551 6.29 -17.92 -12.97
N LEU A 552 7.04 -18.17 -11.90
CA LEU A 552 7.86 -17.14 -11.24
C LEU A 552 9.04 -16.72 -12.11
N ASN A 553 9.61 -17.65 -12.87
CA ASN A 553 10.76 -17.39 -13.74
C ASN A 553 10.36 -16.43 -14.87
N ARG A 554 9.23 -16.74 -15.52
CA ARG A 554 8.67 -15.88 -16.56
C ARG A 554 8.25 -14.54 -16.00
N PHE A 555 7.55 -14.51 -14.86
CA PHE A 555 7.13 -13.28 -14.20
C PHE A 555 8.31 -12.33 -13.93
N HIS A 556 9.39 -12.86 -13.35
CA HIS A 556 10.61 -12.08 -13.06
C HIS A 556 11.27 -11.50 -14.33
N ALA A 557 11.22 -12.23 -15.46
CA ALA A 557 11.74 -11.75 -16.74
C ALA A 557 10.85 -10.66 -17.34
N THR A 558 9.54 -10.91 -17.48
CA THR A 558 8.58 -9.99 -18.09
C THR A 558 8.48 -8.65 -17.38
N HIS A 559 8.64 -8.63 -16.06
CA HIS A 559 8.56 -7.42 -15.24
C HIS A 559 9.45 -6.26 -15.77
N LEU A 560 10.65 -6.55 -16.29
CA LEU A 560 11.52 -5.51 -16.86
C LEU A 560 10.91 -4.83 -18.09
N ALA A 561 10.23 -5.59 -18.96
CA ALA A 561 9.53 -5.01 -20.09
C ALA A 561 8.36 -4.12 -19.64
N HIS A 562 7.66 -4.53 -18.58
CA HIS A 562 6.60 -3.69 -17.99
C HIS A 562 7.15 -2.36 -17.47
N ILE A 563 8.28 -2.36 -16.74
CA ILE A 563 8.95 -1.14 -16.29
C ILE A 563 9.32 -0.26 -17.49
N PHE A 564 10.01 -0.80 -18.48
CA PHE A 564 10.49 -0.03 -19.62
C PHE A 564 9.38 0.50 -20.53
N ILE A 565 8.21 -0.14 -20.56
CA ILE A 565 7.03 0.40 -21.25
C ILE A 565 6.31 1.44 -20.38
N ASN A 566 6.32 1.28 -19.05
CA ASN A 566 5.61 2.17 -18.14
C ASN A 566 6.34 3.52 -18.00
N ASP A 567 7.64 3.47 -17.78
CA ASP A 567 8.49 4.64 -17.56
C ASP A 567 8.65 5.48 -18.83
N GLU A 568 8.82 6.78 -18.66
CA GLU A 568 8.90 7.75 -19.76
C GLU A 568 10.19 8.57 -19.59
N ALA A 569 11.04 8.61 -20.61
CA ALA A 569 12.15 9.55 -20.60
C ALA A 569 11.65 10.98 -20.87
N MET A 570 12.31 11.96 -20.25
CA MET A 570 11.90 13.36 -20.34
C MET A 570 12.17 13.92 -21.75
N PRO A 571 11.22 14.64 -22.37
CA PRO A 571 11.42 15.20 -23.72
C PRO A 571 12.58 16.20 -23.83
N ASP A 572 12.90 16.91 -22.75
CA ASP A 572 13.97 17.91 -22.70
C ASP A 572 15.34 17.31 -22.34
N ASP A 573 15.36 16.11 -21.73
CA ASP A 573 16.57 15.38 -21.40
C ASP A 573 16.30 13.86 -21.37
N ASN A 574 16.70 13.18 -22.45
CA ASN A 574 16.52 11.73 -22.60
C ASN A 574 17.25 10.92 -21.52
N ASN A 575 18.23 11.49 -20.80
CA ASN A 575 18.90 10.79 -19.71
C ASN A 575 18.02 10.67 -18.47
N LEU A 576 17.07 11.58 -18.28
CA LEU A 576 16.15 11.54 -17.15
C LEU A 576 14.96 10.65 -17.47
N VAL A 577 14.69 9.68 -16.61
CA VAL A 577 13.57 8.75 -16.78
C VAL A 577 12.62 8.88 -15.61
N ASN A 578 11.40 9.34 -15.88
CA ASN A 578 10.35 9.35 -14.88
C ASN A 578 9.85 7.93 -14.64
N THR A 579 9.71 7.58 -13.36
CA THR A 579 9.24 6.25 -12.95
C THR A 579 7.74 6.29 -12.79
N CYS A 580 7.00 5.76 -13.77
CA CYS A 580 5.55 5.70 -13.70
C CYS A 580 5.12 4.40 -13.02
N VAL A 581 4.08 4.46 -12.19
CA VAL A 581 3.60 3.27 -11.44
C VAL A 581 2.38 2.62 -12.08
N GLY A 582 1.81 3.25 -13.12
CA GLY A 582 0.69 2.76 -13.91
C GLY A 582 0.66 3.34 -15.32
N THR A 583 0.68 2.48 -16.34
CA THR A 583 1.06 2.81 -17.74
C THR A 583 0.48 4.08 -18.35
N ALA A 584 -0.76 4.43 -18.03
CA ALA A 584 -1.39 5.64 -18.57
C ALA A 584 -2.28 6.41 -17.59
N SER A 585 -2.52 5.89 -16.37
CA SER A 585 -3.30 6.61 -15.33
C SER A 585 -2.42 7.34 -14.33
N TYR A 586 -1.24 6.79 -14.04
CA TYR A 586 -0.43 7.20 -12.91
C TYR A 586 0.92 7.71 -13.41
N GLY A 587 1.38 8.81 -12.84
CA GLY A 587 2.73 9.31 -13.01
C GLY A 587 3.65 8.75 -11.94
N ASN A 588 4.48 9.62 -11.39
CA ASN A 588 5.48 9.34 -10.38
C ASN A 588 4.87 9.50 -8.98
N PHE A 589 4.42 8.39 -8.40
CA PHE A 589 4.21 8.28 -6.95
C PHE A 589 5.55 7.90 -6.33
N SER A 590 6.25 8.87 -5.71
CA SER A 590 7.68 8.72 -5.43
C SER A 590 8.03 7.55 -4.49
N ASN A 591 7.11 7.17 -3.59
CA ASN A 591 7.30 6.01 -2.72
C ASN A 591 7.36 4.71 -3.53
N GLU A 592 6.37 4.52 -4.40
CA GLU A 592 6.26 3.37 -5.29
C GLU A 592 7.37 3.38 -6.36
N ALA A 593 7.75 4.55 -6.87
CA ALA A 593 8.89 4.70 -7.76
C ALA A 593 10.18 4.16 -7.12
N CYS A 594 10.42 4.47 -5.84
CA CYS A 594 11.58 3.96 -5.11
C CYS A 594 11.61 2.43 -5.00
N MET A 595 10.45 1.76 -4.97
CA MET A 595 10.38 0.29 -4.97
C MET A 595 10.87 -0.30 -6.30
N ILE A 596 10.53 0.36 -7.42
CA ILE A 596 10.96 -0.02 -8.78
C ILE A 596 12.45 0.26 -8.95
N ILE A 597 12.91 1.45 -8.56
CA ILE A 597 14.33 1.86 -8.63
C ILE A 597 15.20 0.90 -7.82
N ASN A 598 14.78 0.54 -6.61
CA ASN A 598 15.51 -0.41 -5.78
C ASN A 598 15.55 -1.83 -6.38
N ASP A 599 14.47 -2.29 -7.05
CA ASP A 599 14.49 -3.58 -7.77
C ASP A 599 15.48 -3.55 -8.95
N LEU A 600 15.53 -2.46 -9.72
CA LEU A 600 16.49 -2.26 -10.80
C LEU A 600 17.93 -2.28 -10.27
N ASP A 601 18.20 -1.63 -9.15
CA ASP A 601 19.51 -1.64 -8.51
C ASP A 601 19.91 -3.04 -8.03
N GLN A 602 19.01 -3.78 -7.37
CA GLN A 602 19.28 -5.16 -6.97
C GLN A 602 19.52 -6.09 -8.17
N ARG A 603 19.00 -5.73 -9.35
CA ARG A 603 19.31 -6.42 -10.61
C ARG A 603 20.67 -6.05 -11.18
N GLY A 604 21.39 -5.07 -10.61
CA GLY A 604 22.65 -4.54 -11.15
C GLY A 604 22.44 -3.55 -12.30
N LEU A 605 21.20 -3.08 -12.53
CA LEU A 605 20.89 -2.06 -13.54
C LEU A 605 21.09 -0.66 -12.96
N HIS A 606 22.25 -0.42 -12.35
CA HIS A 606 22.54 0.80 -11.58
C HIS A 606 22.33 2.08 -12.38
N ARG A 607 22.73 2.07 -13.66
CA ARG A 607 22.52 3.23 -14.54
C ARG A 607 21.03 3.51 -14.82
N GLU A 608 20.19 2.47 -14.87
CA GLU A 608 18.75 2.69 -15.00
C GLU A 608 18.15 3.26 -13.71
N ALA A 609 18.62 2.81 -12.55
CA ALA A 609 18.22 3.38 -11.26
C ALA A 609 18.67 4.85 -11.13
N GLU A 610 19.93 5.15 -11.44
CA GLU A 610 20.52 6.50 -11.43
C GLU A 610 19.69 7.49 -12.25
N ARG A 611 19.41 7.17 -13.52
CA ARG A 611 18.58 8.01 -14.43
C ARG A 611 17.21 8.41 -13.86
N ARG A 612 16.66 7.61 -12.95
CA ARG A 612 15.38 7.86 -12.28
C ARG A 612 15.57 8.68 -11.01
N LEU A 613 16.66 8.46 -10.26
CA LEU A 613 17.02 9.26 -9.10
C LEU A 613 17.39 10.69 -9.49
N GLU A 614 18.04 10.88 -10.64
CA GLU A 614 18.39 12.21 -11.19
C GLU A 614 17.17 13.10 -11.42
N VAL A 615 15.98 12.53 -11.65
CA VAL A 615 14.72 13.29 -11.72
C VAL A 615 14.47 14.04 -10.41
N PHE A 616 14.62 13.36 -9.27
CA PHE A 616 14.38 13.97 -7.96
C PHE A 616 15.42 15.04 -7.64
N PHE A 617 16.67 14.89 -8.08
CA PHE A 617 17.68 15.95 -7.95
C PHE A 617 17.36 17.15 -8.83
N LYS A 618 16.97 16.96 -10.09
CA LYS A 618 16.64 18.08 -11.00
C LYS A 618 15.46 18.90 -10.49
N TYR A 619 14.44 18.25 -9.92
CA TYR A 619 13.18 18.89 -9.53
C TYR A 619 12.99 19.02 -8.00
N GLN A 620 14.06 18.90 -7.21
CA GLN A 620 14.01 19.09 -5.76
C GLN A 620 13.42 20.45 -5.41
N GLY A 621 12.48 20.47 -4.47
CA GLY A 621 11.87 21.71 -3.99
C GLY A 621 11.04 22.47 -5.01
N THR A 622 10.57 21.82 -6.09
CA THR A 622 9.74 22.48 -7.11
C THR A 622 8.23 22.32 -6.89
N VAL A 623 7.80 21.31 -6.11
CA VAL A 623 6.39 21.01 -5.86
C VAL A 623 6.16 20.73 -4.36
N PRO A 624 5.14 21.33 -3.72
CA PRO A 624 4.80 21.07 -2.34
C PRO A 624 3.98 19.78 -2.16
N GLN A 625 3.95 19.27 -0.93
CA GLN A 625 3.00 18.26 -0.47
C GLN A 625 1.93 18.90 0.44
N PRO A 626 0.68 18.42 0.44
CA PRO A 626 -0.36 18.93 1.32
C PRO A 626 -0.06 18.59 2.77
N GLY A 627 -0.26 19.55 3.67
CA GLY A 627 -0.01 19.43 5.09
C GLY A 627 0.24 20.79 5.72
N ASN A 628 0.45 20.82 7.04
CA ASN A 628 0.82 22.02 7.78
C ASN A 628 2.34 22.30 7.74
N PHE A 629 3.00 21.97 6.63
CA PHE A 629 4.41 22.28 6.40
C PHE A 629 4.58 23.77 6.13
N THR A 630 5.69 24.37 6.59
CA THR A 630 5.95 25.81 6.38
C THR A 630 6.58 26.12 5.02
N ASP A 631 7.26 25.14 4.44
CA ASP A 631 7.96 25.24 3.16
C ASP A 631 8.21 23.85 2.58
N PHE A 632 8.71 23.80 1.35
CA PHE A 632 9.12 22.59 0.65
C PHE A 632 10.55 22.71 0.12
N HIS A 633 11.36 23.61 0.70
CA HIS A 633 12.77 23.80 0.29
C HIS A 633 13.60 22.57 0.67
N GLY A 634 14.21 21.92 -0.32
CA GLY A 634 14.92 20.65 -0.15
C GLY A 634 14.02 19.40 -0.24
N MET A 635 12.70 19.55 -0.34
CA MET A 635 11.79 18.40 -0.43
C MET A 635 11.97 17.64 -1.77
N PHE A 636 12.13 16.33 -1.68
CA PHE A 636 12.06 15.42 -2.81
C PHE A 636 10.61 14.96 -3.06
N PHE A 637 9.96 15.61 -4.02
CA PHE A 637 8.63 15.21 -4.53
C PHE A 637 8.45 15.60 -6.00
N GLY A 638 8.96 16.77 -6.40
CA GLY A 638 8.87 17.24 -7.78
C GLY A 638 9.45 16.24 -8.78
N ALA A 639 8.73 16.03 -9.89
CA ALA A 639 9.11 15.10 -10.95
C ALA A 639 8.84 15.68 -12.36
N GLY A 640 8.88 17.01 -12.49
CA GLY A 640 8.77 17.69 -13.79
C GLY A 640 7.37 17.61 -14.40
N GLY A 641 6.30 17.61 -13.59
CA GLY A 641 4.92 17.49 -14.04
C GLY A 641 4.40 16.05 -14.08
N TYR A 642 5.20 15.09 -13.61
CA TYR A 642 4.81 13.68 -13.47
C TYR A 642 4.39 13.34 -12.04
N GLU A 643 4.73 14.16 -11.05
CA GLU A 643 4.45 13.90 -9.65
C GLU A 643 2.95 13.63 -9.39
N CYS A 644 2.68 12.62 -8.59
CA CYS A 644 1.33 12.16 -8.27
C CYS A 644 1.24 11.79 -6.79
N GLY A 645 0.03 11.92 -6.24
CA GLY A 645 -0.25 11.51 -4.86
C GLY A 645 0.01 12.58 -3.82
N ALA A 646 -0.84 12.58 -2.79
CA ALA A 646 -0.73 13.43 -1.63
C ALA A 646 0.03 12.74 -0.48
N TYR A 647 0.98 11.85 -0.79
CA TYR A 647 1.52 10.94 0.20
C TYR A 647 2.72 11.60 0.87
N ASN A 648 2.56 12.08 2.10
CA ASN A 648 3.65 12.79 2.79
C ASN A 648 4.87 11.90 3.08
N GLN A 649 4.74 10.58 2.95
CA GLN A 649 5.85 9.62 3.04
C GLN A 649 6.81 9.64 1.83
N HIS A 650 6.44 10.27 0.70
CA HIS A 650 7.26 10.30 -0.52
C HIS A 650 8.71 10.72 -0.26
N HIS A 651 8.90 11.80 0.50
CA HIS A 651 10.23 12.34 0.78
C HIS A 651 11.14 11.33 1.50
N GLY A 652 10.61 10.64 2.51
CA GLY A 652 11.33 9.59 3.24
C GLY A 652 11.77 8.43 2.36
N TRP A 653 10.88 7.97 1.47
CA TRP A 653 11.21 6.91 0.51
C TRP A 653 12.34 7.32 -0.44
N VAL A 654 12.34 8.55 -0.96
CA VAL A 654 13.39 9.02 -1.87
C VAL A 654 14.75 9.10 -1.17
N LEU A 655 14.80 9.67 0.04
CA LEU A 655 16.03 9.69 0.85
C LEU A 655 16.57 8.28 1.13
N TRP A 656 15.67 7.35 1.48
CA TRP A 656 16.06 5.95 1.68
C TRP A 656 16.64 5.35 0.40
N CYS A 657 15.97 5.54 -0.74
CA CYS A 657 16.34 4.95 -2.01
C CYS A 657 17.71 5.44 -2.49
N MET A 658 18.02 6.73 -2.31
CA MET A 658 19.34 7.31 -2.64
C MET A 658 20.46 6.70 -1.79
N GLY A 659 20.23 6.49 -0.49
CA GLY A 659 21.18 5.80 0.39
C GLY A 659 21.39 4.34 -0.01
N GLU A 660 20.31 3.64 -0.39
CA GLU A 660 20.40 2.25 -0.87
C GLU A 660 21.08 2.13 -2.24
N HIS A 661 20.85 3.08 -3.15
CA HIS A 661 21.53 3.11 -4.44
C HIS A 661 23.05 3.11 -4.25
N PHE A 662 23.57 4.00 -3.40
CA PHE A 662 24.99 4.03 -3.04
C PHE A 662 25.49 2.69 -2.50
N ARG A 663 24.74 2.03 -1.61
CA ARG A 663 25.15 0.73 -1.04
C ARG A 663 25.15 -0.38 -2.08
N LEU A 664 24.15 -0.39 -2.97
CA LEU A 664 23.99 -1.42 -4.00
C LEU A 664 24.98 -1.26 -5.16
N SER A 665 25.19 -0.02 -5.63
CA SER A 665 26.13 0.30 -6.72
C SER A 665 27.58 0.34 -6.24
N GLY A 666 27.81 0.79 -5.00
CA GLY A 666 29.14 1.13 -4.48
C GLY A 666 29.68 2.45 -5.02
N ASP A 667 28.86 3.26 -5.70
CA ASP A 667 29.30 4.50 -6.34
C ASP A 667 29.39 5.66 -5.33
N ARG A 668 30.54 5.74 -4.68
CA ARG A 668 30.88 6.84 -3.77
C ARG A 668 30.95 8.19 -4.49
N ALA A 669 31.39 8.22 -5.74
CA ALA A 669 31.55 9.48 -6.48
C ALA A 669 30.19 10.11 -6.78
N TRP A 670 29.23 9.30 -7.23
CA TRP A 670 27.85 9.71 -7.47
C TRP A 670 27.17 10.24 -6.20
N LEU A 671 27.32 9.56 -5.05
CA LEU A 671 26.70 10.04 -3.81
C LEU A 671 27.28 11.41 -3.41
N LEU A 672 28.61 11.57 -3.49
CA LEU A 672 29.28 12.80 -3.09
C LEU A 672 29.03 13.97 -4.04
N SER A 673 28.85 13.72 -5.35
CA SER A 673 28.46 14.78 -6.29
C SER A 673 27.07 15.34 -6.01
N HIS A 674 26.23 14.59 -5.27
CA HIS A 674 24.87 14.99 -4.89
C HIS A 674 24.71 15.33 -3.40
N ALA A 675 25.81 15.35 -2.64
CA ALA A 675 25.76 15.50 -1.18
C ALA A 675 25.01 16.76 -0.73
N GLU A 676 25.20 17.89 -1.40
CA GLU A 676 24.51 19.16 -1.07
C GLU A 676 22.99 19.01 -1.10
N LYS A 677 22.44 18.47 -2.20
CA LYS A 677 20.99 18.22 -2.35
C LYS A 677 20.47 17.20 -1.34
N LEU A 678 21.25 16.16 -1.06
CA LEU A 678 20.90 15.16 -0.04
C LEU A 678 20.82 15.78 1.36
N ILE A 679 21.76 16.65 1.69
CA ILE A 679 21.79 17.39 2.97
C ILE A 679 20.59 18.34 3.04
N GLU A 680 20.27 19.08 1.98
CA GLU A 680 19.08 19.95 1.96
C GLU A 680 17.78 19.17 2.20
N GLY A 681 17.67 17.97 1.65
CA GLY A 681 16.55 17.07 1.94
C GLY A 681 16.48 16.66 3.40
N CYS A 682 17.62 16.26 3.98
CA CYS A 682 17.69 15.96 5.42
C CYS A 682 17.33 17.17 6.29
N GLU A 683 17.81 18.36 5.92
CA GLU A 683 17.54 19.61 6.62
C GLU A 683 16.07 20.01 6.55
N TRP A 684 15.36 19.70 5.46
CA TRP A 684 13.91 19.92 5.40
C TRP A 684 13.20 19.14 6.52
N VAL A 685 13.52 17.86 6.71
CA VAL A 685 12.95 17.04 7.80
C VAL A 685 13.27 17.66 9.18
N ILE A 686 14.53 18.03 9.41
CA ILE A 686 14.99 18.61 10.67
C ILE A 686 14.24 19.92 11.00
N ARG A 687 14.08 20.80 10.00
CA ARG A 687 13.37 22.08 10.14
C ARG A 687 11.89 21.88 10.41
N GLN A 688 11.20 21.04 9.63
CA GLN A 688 9.76 20.83 9.80
C GLN A 688 9.41 20.26 11.18
N ARG A 689 10.25 19.38 11.73
CA ARG A 689 10.05 18.81 13.07
C ARG A 689 10.13 19.84 14.20
N GLN A 690 10.84 20.96 14.03
CA GLN A 690 10.90 21.99 15.06
C GLN A 690 9.52 22.60 15.35
N LEU A 691 8.62 22.59 14.36
CA LEU A 691 7.28 23.16 14.46
C LEU A 691 6.37 22.44 15.47
N THR A 692 6.72 21.20 15.83
CA THR A 692 5.96 20.37 16.76
C THR A 692 6.65 20.21 18.12
N LYS A 693 7.92 20.63 18.27
CA LYS A 693 8.65 20.61 19.55
C LYS A 693 8.11 21.67 20.52
N LYS A 694 6.92 21.41 21.05
CA LYS A 694 6.17 22.30 21.95
C LYS A 694 5.94 21.63 23.30
N GLU A 695 5.96 22.45 24.34
CA GLU A 695 5.59 22.05 25.69
C GLU A 695 4.39 22.88 26.14
N ILE A 696 3.43 22.23 26.81
CA ILE A 696 2.25 22.86 27.40
C ILE A 696 2.27 22.48 28.88
N ASP A 697 2.23 23.49 29.76
CA ASP A 697 2.30 23.32 31.22
C ASP A 697 3.50 22.49 31.69
N GLY A 698 4.64 22.61 31.01
CA GLY A 698 5.88 21.87 31.32
C GLY A 698 5.92 20.43 30.81
N GLU A 699 4.88 19.97 30.10
CA GLU A 699 4.80 18.64 29.52
C GLU A 699 4.88 18.70 27.99
N ARG A 700 5.61 17.76 27.38
CA ARG A 700 5.66 17.64 25.92
C ARG A 700 4.30 17.23 25.37
N VAL A 701 3.88 17.89 24.29
CA VAL A 701 2.73 17.46 23.49
C VAL A 701 2.99 16.07 22.88
N TRP A 702 1.96 15.34 22.41
CA TRP A 702 2.19 13.97 21.94
C TRP A 702 2.97 13.96 20.63
N GLU A 703 2.75 14.97 19.79
CA GLU A 703 3.41 15.20 18.51
C GLU A 703 4.81 15.79 18.64
N TYR A 704 5.38 15.92 19.85
CA TYR A 704 6.69 16.54 20.05
C TYR A 704 7.75 15.90 19.15
N GLY A 705 8.32 16.69 18.23
CA GLY A 705 9.38 16.23 17.31
C GLY A 705 8.91 15.43 16.11
N PHE A 706 7.59 15.24 15.92
CA PHE A 706 6.99 14.67 14.70
C PHE A 706 6.98 15.69 13.56
N LEU A 707 6.81 15.24 12.33
CA LEU A 707 6.43 16.14 11.24
C LEU A 707 5.08 16.83 11.52
N PRO A 708 4.84 18.04 10.98
CA PRO A 708 3.53 18.66 10.99
C PRO A 708 2.45 17.73 10.42
N ALA A 709 1.21 17.87 10.92
CA ALA A 709 0.10 17.07 10.44
C ALA A 709 -0.14 17.28 8.94
N GLY A 710 -0.37 16.18 8.22
CA GLY A 710 -0.59 16.18 6.79
C GLY A 710 -1.22 14.88 6.29
N SER A 711 -1.29 14.71 4.98
CA SER A 711 -1.95 13.58 4.34
C SER A 711 -1.15 12.27 4.49
N LEU A 712 -1.85 11.12 4.45
CA LEU A 712 -1.24 9.80 4.60
C LEU A 712 -0.90 9.17 3.25
N GLU A 713 -1.93 9.00 2.43
CA GLU A 713 -1.92 8.25 1.18
C GLU A 713 -3.08 8.80 0.29
N ASP A 714 -3.97 7.96 -0.25
CA ASP A 714 -5.25 8.35 -0.88
C ASP A 714 -6.23 8.97 0.15
N VAL A 715 -5.85 8.91 1.42
CA VAL A 715 -6.45 9.55 2.58
C VAL A 715 -5.81 10.94 2.78
N THR A 716 -6.62 11.99 2.65
CA THR A 716 -6.19 13.40 2.60
C THR A 716 -6.53 14.20 3.86
N GLU A 717 -6.85 13.49 4.93
CA GLU A 717 -7.04 14.01 6.27
C GLU A 717 -5.69 14.30 6.94
N PHE A 718 -5.60 15.43 7.64
CA PHE A 718 -4.35 15.84 8.27
C PHE A 718 -4.26 15.31 9.69
N TYR A 719 -3.32 14.39 9.91
CA TYR A 719 -2.99 13.85 11.21
C TYR A 719 -1.47 13.62 11.35
N TYR A 720 -1.04 13.31 12.57
CA TYR A 720 0.32 12.84 12.87
C TYR A 720 0.39 11.33 12.65
N TRP A 721 0.50 10.93 11.38
CA TRP A 721 0.46 9.54 10.96
C TRP A 721 1.71 8.76 11.35
N LEU A 722 1.51 7.52 11.77
CA LEU A 722 2.59 6.62 12.18
C LEU A 722 3.51 6.28 11.00
N SER A 723 2.95 5.82 9.88
CA SER A 723 3.76 5.39 8.73
C SER A 723 4.55 6.55 8.11
N THR A 724 3.91 7.71 7.91
CA THR A 724 4.58 8.92 7.39
C THR A 724 5.80 9.30 8.21
N ASN A 725 5.67 9.33 9.54
CA ASN A 725 6.76 9.75 10.42
C ASN A 725 7.89 8.71 10.47
N VAL A 726 7.56 7.42 10.62
CA VAL A 726 8.59 6.36 10.68
C VAL A 726 9.34 6.20 9.36
N ILE A 727 8.65 6.32 8.21
CA ILE A 727 9.27 6.24 6.89
C ILE A 727 10.14 7.47 6.61
N THR A 728 9.73 8.66 7.05
CA THR A 728 10.56 9.86 6.94
C THR A 728 11.82 9.73 7.78
N TRP A 729 11.70 9.25 9.03
CA TRP A 729 12.86 8.94 9.86
C TRP A 729 13.79 7.92 9.19
N TRP A 730 13.22 6.84 8.64
CA TRP A 730 13.98 5.78 7.97
C TRP A 730 14.77 6.32 6.77
N GLY A 731 14.16 7.20 5.97
CA GLY A 731 14.81 7.94 4.90
C GLY A 731 15.98 8.79 5.38
N LEU A 732 15.72 9.66 6.37
CA LEU A 732 16.74 10.51 7.00
C LEU A 732 17.92 9.67 7.53
N ASN A 733 17.63 8.61 8.29
CA ASN A 733 18.64 7.73 8.85
C ASN A 733 19.45 7.03 7.75
N SER A 734 18.78 6.46 6.73
CA SER A 734 19.46 5.77 5.63
C SER A 734 20.42 6.69 4.88
N CYS A 735 19.97 7.90 4.53
CA CYS A 735 20.76 8.91 3.84
C CYS A 735 21.92 9.43 4.69
N ALA A 736 21.67 9.76 5.96
CA ALA A 736 22.70 10.20 6.89
C ALA A 736 23.80 9.16 7.09
N GLN A 737 23.42 7.88 7.25
CA GLN A 737 24.36 6.76 7.31
C GLN A 737 25.13 6.59 6.00
N ALA A 738 24.49 6.73 4.84
CA ALA A 738 25.18 6.65 3.55
C ALA A 738 26.24 7.76 3.39
N LEU A 739 25.92 9.00 3.78
CA LEU A 739 26.88 10.10 3.80
C LEU A 739 28.03 9.85 4.77
N LEU A 740 27.75 9.29 5.95
CA LEU A 740 28.79 8.89 6.92
C LEU A 740 29.68 7.77 6.36
N GLU A 741 29.09 6.72 5.78
CA GLU A 741 29.77 5.60 5.12
C GLU A 741 30.66 6.07 3.95
N ALA A 742 30.21 7.08 3.20
CA ALA A 742 30.99 7.71 2.14
C ALA A 742 32.07 8.69 2.64
N GLY A 743 32.12 8.97 3.95
CA GLY A 743 33.11 9.86 4.56
C GLY A 743 32.82 11.35 4.40
N HIS A 744 31.55 11.74 4.20
CA HIS A 744 31.14 13.14 4.20
C HIS A 744 31.05 13.70 5.62
N PRO A 745 31.58 14.89 5.93
CA PRO A 745 31.66 15.42 7.29
C PRO A 745 30.29 15.62 7.97
N GLU A 746 29.27 16.04 7.22
CA GLU A 746 27.91 16.22 7.76
C GLU A 746 27.24 14.92 8.20
N GLY A 747 27.70 13.76 7.73
CA GLY A 747 27.08 12.47 8.03
C GLY A 747 26.95 12.22 9.54
N LYS A 748 27.98 12.57 10.33
CA LYS A 748 27.96 12.39 11.79
C LYS A 748 26.86 13.23 12.47
N ARG A 749 26.68 14.49 12.05
CA ARG A 749 25.64 15.36 12.61
C ARG A 749 24.25 14.86 12.23
N LEU A 750 24.06 14.51 10.96
CA LEU A 750 22.77 14.03 10.46
C LEU A 750 22.34 12.69 11.09
N VAL A 751 23.29 11.80 11.38
CA VAL A 751 22.99 10.56 12.12
C VAL A 751 22.47 10.89 13.52
N LYS A 752 23.09 11.84 14.22
CA LYS A 752 22.61 12.29 15.54
C LYS A 752 21.19 12.89 15.45
N GLU A 753 20.90 13.69 14.43
CA GLU A 753 19.57 14.24 14.20
C GLU A 753 18.52 13.14 13.95
N ALA A 754 18.91 12.08 13.22
CA ALA A 754 18.07 10.91 13.01
C ALA A 754 17.83 10.11 14.30
N GLU A 755 18.83 9.98 15.17
CA GLU A 755 18.70 9.35 16.49
C GLU A 755 17.77 10.15 17.41
N GLU A 756 17.90 11.48 17.43
CA GLU A 756 17.00 12.36 18.17
C GLU A 756 15.56 12.25 17.65
N TYR A 757 15.38 12.15 16.33
CA TYR A 757 14.06 11.90 15.74
C TYR A 757 13.48 10.55 16.16
N ALA A 758 14.27 9.48 16.16
CA ALA A 758 13.81 8.18 16.64
C ALA A 758 13.34 8.24 18.10
N GLY A 759 14.08 8.95 18.96
CA GLY A 759 13.72 9.14 20.36
C GLY A 759 12.37 9.84 20.54
N ASP A 760 12.15 10.93 19.82
CA ASP A 760 10.89 11.68 19.81
C ASP A 760 9.72 10.80 19.33
N LEU A 761 9.90 10.08 18.21
CA LEU A 761 8.88 9.18 17.66
C LEU A 761 8.53 8.04 18.61
N LYS A 762 9.54 7.42 19.24
CA LYS A 762 9.32 6.33 20.18
C LYS A 762 8.49 6.78 21.38
N ALA A 763 8.78 7.97 21.92
CA ALA A 763 8.00 8.54 23.02
C ALA A 763 6.53 8.79 22.61
N GLY A 764 6.30 9.36 21.42
CA GLY A 764 4.95 9.59 20.90
C GLY A 764 4.17 8.30 20.63
N PHE A 765 4.79 7.31 20.00
CA PHE A 765 4.16 6.02 19.71
C PHE A 765 3.87 5.21 20.96
N GLU A 766 4.76 5.19 21.95
CA GLU A 766 4.47 4.55 23.24
C GLU A 766 3.33 5.25 23.98
N ARG A 767 3.29 6.59 23.95
CA ARG A 767 2.17 7.34 24.51
C ARG A 767 0.85 6.97 23.81
N ALA A 768 0.85 6.87 22.48
CA ALA A 768 -0.33 6.46 21.72
C ALA A 768 -0.76 5.01 22.04
N ARG A 769 0.19 4.06 22.11
CA ARG A 769 -0.06 2.67 22.49
C ARG A 769 -0.68 2.56 23.88
N LEU A 770 -0.09 3.23 24.87
CA LEU A 770 -0.59 3.24 26.26
C LEU A 770 -2.04 3.72 26.35
N ASN A 771 -2.42 4.62 25.46
CA ASN A 771 -3.72 5.28 25.41
C ASN A 771 -4.72 4.60 24.45
N SER A 772 -4.28 3.59 23.71
CA SER A 772 -5.10 2.76 22.82
C SER A 772 -5.56 1.48 23.55
N PRO A 773 -6.84 1.07 23.44
CA PRO A 773 -7.28 -0.17 24.05
C PRO A 773 -6.55 -1.38 23.48
N VAL A 774 -6.23 -2.32 24.36
CA VAL A 774 -5.75 -3.66 23.98
C VAL A 774 -6.74 -4.35 23.04
N VAL A 775 -6.23 -5.15 22.12
CA VAL A 775 -7.03 -5.82 21.10
C VAL A 775 -7.11 -7.32 21.38
N ARG A 776 -8.31 -7.87 21.21
CA ARG A 776 -8.58 -9.30 21.38
C ARG A 776 -8.01 -10.11 20.21
N LEU A 777 -7.35 -11.22 20.51
CA LEU A 777 -6.92 -12.23 19.53
C LEU A 777 -7.94 -13.37 19.43
N ARG A 778 -7.81 -14.23 18.42
CA ARG A 778 -8.77 -15.32 18.17
C ARG A 778 -8.70 -16.45 19.19
N ASP A 779 -7.55 -16.58 19.87
CA ASP A 779 -7.43 -17.48 21.02
C ASP A 779 -8.17 -16.94 22.27
N GLY A 780 -8.61 -15.68 22.23
CA GLY A 780 -9.34 -14.99 23.28
C GLY A 780 -8.48 -14.16 24.22
N THR A 781 -7.15 -14.24 24.11
CA THR A 781 -6.21 -13.36 24.82
C THR A 781 -6.21 -11.95 24.23
N TYR A 782 -5.55 -11.01 24.91
CA TYR A 782 -5.44 -9.62 24.47
C TYR A 782 -3.98 -9.18 24.43
N ILE A 783 -3.68 -8.29 23.49
CA ILE A 783 -2.34 -7.70 23.29
C ILE A 783 -2.43 -6.18 23.19
N PRO A 784 -1.36 -5.43 23.54
CA PRO A 784 -1.27 -4.00 23.28
C PRO A 784 -1.40 -3.67 21.79
N HIS A 785 -1.89 -2.47 21.50
CA HIS A 785 -2.19 -2.01 20.14
C HIS A 785 -1.47 -0.69 19.83
N TYR A 786 -0.76 -0.64 18.70
CA TYR A 786 -0.21 0.60 18.14
C TYR A 786 -1.22 1.20 17.14
N PRO A 787 -1.83 2.36 17.44
CA PRO A 787 -2.75 3.02 16.51
C PRO A 787 -2.01 3.60 15.30
N SER A 788 -2.70 3.76 14.18
CA SER A 788 -2.16 4.28 12.91
C SER A 788 -1.77 5.77 12.94
N ARG A 789 -2.17 6.51 13.98
CA ARG A 789 -1.81 7.92 14.21
C ARG A 789 -1.87 8.27 15.69
N LEU A 790 -1.24 9.38 16.07
CA LEU A 790 -1.39 9.95 17.41
C LEU A 790 -2.85 10.36 17.68
N TYR A 791 -3.20 10.44 18.97
CA TYR A 791 -4.54 10.80 19.48
C TYR A 791 -5.67 9.82 19.15
N LEU A 792 -5.45 8.80 18.33
CA LEU A 792 -6.47 7.79 18.04
C LEU A 792 -6.63 6.79 19.20
N ARG A 793 -7.88 6.54 19.62
CA ARG A 793 -8.22 5.68 20.76
C ARG A 793 -8.77 4.31 20.32
N GLY A 794 -7.96 3.63 19.53
CA GLY A 794 -8.26 2.30 19.00
C GLY A 794 -7.85 2.19 17.55
N ARG A 795 -8.68 1.53 16.74
CA ARG A 795 -8.48 1.40 15.29
C ARG A 795 -9.12 2.56 14.55
N ASP A 796 -8.45 3.03 13.51
CA ASP A 796 -9.03 3.90 12.49
C ASP A 796 -9.86 3.06 11.50
N TYR A 797 -10.35 3.72 10.45
CA TYR A 797 -11.30 3.15 9.51
C TYR A 797 -10.63 2.80 8.18
N GLY A 798 -11.00 1.62 7.67
CA GLY A 798 -10.58 1.15 6.36
C GLY A 798 -9.17 0.58 6.33
N TRP A 799 -8.94 -0.28 5.34
CA TRP A 799 -7.70 -1.02 5.19
C TRP A 799 -6.48 -0.16 4.84
N ILE A 800 -6.66 1.04 4.26
CA ILE A 800 -5.54 1.95 3.93
C ILE A 800 -4.87 2.43 5.23
N ARG A 801 -5.62 3.07 6.13
CA ARG A 801 -5.09 3.62 7.39
C ARG A 801 -4.52 2.54 8.33
N GLU A 802 -5.14 1.37 8.33
CA GLU A 802 -4.87 0.36 9.37
C GLU A 802 -4.02 -0.83 8.92
N VAL A 803 -3.98 -1.12 7.62
CA VAL A 803 -3.25 -2.28 7.08
C VAL A 803 -2.14 -1.83 6.15
N LEU A 804 -2.48 -1.09 5.09
CA LEU A 804 -1.50 -0.61 4.11
C LEU A 804 -0.50 0.35 4.76
N GLU A 805 -1.00 1.29 5.56
CA GLU A 805 -0.25 2.36 6.23
C GLU A 805 -0.23 2.20 7.76
N GLY A 806 -0.40 0.96 8.23
CA GLY A 806 -0.50 0.64 9.66
C GLY A 806 0.83 0.35 10.36
N ALA A 807 0.74 -0.18 11.58
CA ALA A 807 1.87 -0.38 12.50
C ALA A 807 2.94 -1.37 12.00
N ILE A 808 2.68 -2.16 10.94
CA ILE A 808 3.69 -3.06 10.36
C ILE A 808 4.92 -2.31 9.85
N TYR A 809 4.79 -1.02 9.51
CA TYR A 809 5.92 -0.18 9.13
C TYR A 809 6.93 0.07 10.25
N LEU A 810 6.53 -0.06 11.52
CA LEU A 810 7.49 -0.03 12.63
C LEU A 810 8.49 -1.18 12.54
N ILE A 811 8.07 -2.33 11.99
CA ILE A 811 8.93 -3.51 11.83
C ILE A 811 9.74 -3.40 10.55
N THR A 812 9.10 -3.09 9.43
CA THR A 812 9.73 -3.13 8.09
C THR A 812 10.82 -2.06 7.90
N THR A 813 10.77 -0.98 8.68
CA THR A 813 11.80 0.07 8.72
C THR A 813 12.87 -0.17 9.78
N HIS A 814 12.79 -1.29 10.51
CA HIS A 814 13.63 -1.62 11.68
C HIS A 814 13.55 -0.58 12.82
N PHE A 815 12.48 0.22 12.89
CA PHE A 815 12.25 1.12 14.01
C PHE A 815 11.99 0.35 15.31
N LEU A 816 11.26 -0.75 15.22
CA LEU A 816 11.20 -1.81 16.20
C LEU A 816 12.04 -2.99 15.72
N GLU A 817 12.80 -3.57 16.64
CA GLU A 817 13.56 -4.79 16.36
C GLU A 817 12.60 -5.89 15.86
N PRO A 818 12.86 -6.53 14.70
CA PRO A 818 11.92 -7.49 14.14
C PRO A 818 11.61 -8.65 15.06
N THR A 819 12.48 -9.03 15.99
CA THR A 819 12.27 -10.13 16.96
C THR A 819 11.67 -9.69 18.30
N SER A 820 11.37 -8.39 18.47
CA SER A 820 10.79 -7.84 19.70
C SER A 820 9.40 -8.38 20.02
N GLN A 821 8.98 -8.14 21.26
CA GLN A 821 7.65 -8.52 21.73
C GLN A 821 6.56 -7.64 21.08
N GLU A 822 6.86 -6.36 20.88
CA GLU A 822 6.04 -5.36 20.21
C GLU A 822 5.78 -5.76 18.75
N ALA A 823 6.83 -6.18 18.03
CA ALA A 823 6.69 -6.72 16.68
C ALA A 823 5.79 -7.97 16.67
N THR A 824 5.88 -8.82 17.70
CA THR A 824 5.02 -10.00 17.82
C THR A 824 3.55 -9.61 18.02
N TRP A 825 3.25 -8.58 18.82
CA TRP A 825 1.89 -8.06 18.98
C TRP A 825 1.32 -7.58 17.64
N ILE A 826 2.09 -6.76 16.92
CA ILE A 826 1.68 -6.22 15.61
C ILE A 826 1.37 -7.37 14.64
N LEU A 827 2.26 -8.35 14.48
CA LEU A 827 2.05 -9.45 13.53
C LEU A 827 0.87 -10.36 13.94
N GLN A 828 0.67 -10.60 15.23
CA GLN A 828 -0.50 -11.33 15.72
C GLN A 828 -1.79 -10.58 15.41
N ASP A 829 -1.83 -9.27 15.62
CA ASP A 829 -2.99 -8.46 15.28
C ASP A 829 -3.31 -8.49 13.77
N TYR A 830 -2.27 -8.38 12.93
CA TYR A 830 -2.42 -8.45 11.48
C TYR A 830 -3.02 -9.78 11.02
N GLU A 831 -2.53 -10.91 11.54
CA GLU A 831 -3.03 -12.24 11.17
C GLU A 831 -4.42 -12.56 11.75
N ASP A 832 -4.70 -12.15 13.00
CA ASP A 832 -5.94 -12.53 13.69
C ASP A 832 -7.10 -11.57 13.44
N ASN A 833 -6.82 -10.30 13.17
CA ASN A 833 -7.83 -9.24 13.14
C ASN A 833 -7.82 -8.38 11.89
N ARG A 834 -6.71 -8.28 11.14
CA ARG A 834 -6.65 -7.39 9.96
C ARG A 834 -6.91 -8.14 8.66
N TYR A 835 -6.01 -9.06 8.30
CA TYR A 835 -6.07 -9.75 7.00
C TYR A 835 -7.34 -10.59 6.80
N ILE A 836 -8.04 -10.92 7.89
CA ILE A 836 -9.22 -11.79 7.86
C ILE A 836 -10.54 -11.04 8.09
N ASP A 837 -10.50 -9.80 8.59
CA ASP A 837 -11.69 -8.99 8.88
C ASP A 837 -12.16 -8.29 7.61
N ARG A 838 -13.47 -8.06 7.47
CA ARG A 838 -14.03 -7.47 6.24
C ARG A 838 -13.80 -5.96 6.12
N ASN A 839 -13.54 -5.26 7.22
CA ASN A 839 -13.23 -3.84 7.21
C ASN A 839 -11.78 -3.56 6.78
N PHE A 840 -10.91 -4.56 6.93
CA PHE A 840 -9.46 -4.45 6.74
C PHE A 840 -8.91 -5.43 5.66
N GLY A 841 -9.69 -6.43 5.27
CA GLY A 841 -9.38 -7.48 4.30
C GLY A 841 -10.65 -8.06 3.67
N TYR A 842 -10.54 -9.21 3.01
CA TYR A 842 -11.64 -9.73 2.19
C TYR A 842 -12.85 -10.26 2.98
N GLY A 843 -12.66 -10.58 4.26
CA GLY A 843 -13.63 -11.32 5.06
C GLY A 843 -13.78 -12.78 4.59
N PHE A 844 -14.11 -13.70 5.51
CA PHE A 844 -14.29 -15.11 5.19
C PHE A 844 -15.72 -15.57 5.43
N LYS A 845 -16.28 -16.35 4.50
CA LYS A 845 -17.58 -17.01 4.66
C LYS A 845 -17.45 -18.24 5.55
N ASN A 846 -16.34 -18.97 5.41
CA ASN A 846 -16.03 -20.16 6.19
C ASN A 846 -14.57 -20.11 6.65
N PHE A 847 -14.36 -19.51 7.83
CA PHE A 847 -13.03 -19.38 8.43
C PHE A 847 -12.24 -20.68 8.40
N LYS A 848 -12.81 -21.83 8.80
CA LYS A 848 -12.11 -23.12 8.88
C LYS A 848 -11.50 -23.57 7.55
N LYS A 849 -12.10 -23.21 6.41
CA LYS A 849 -11.63 -23.61 5.08
C LYS A 849 -10.76 -22.55 4.40
N GLU A 850 -10.96 -21.29 4.74
CA GLU A 850 -10.45 -20.16 3.95
C GLU A 850 -9.22 -19.49 4.58
N TRP A 851 -9.09 -19.52 5.91
CA TRP A 851 -8.08 -18.73 6.64
C TRP A 851 -6.65 -18.89 6.12
N PHE A 852 -6.25 -20.10 5.72
CA PHE A 852 -4.87 -20.36 5.29
C PHE A 852 -4.61 -19.87 3.86
N ASN A 853 -5.54 -20.07 2.92
CA ASN A 853 -5.31 -19.79 1.50
C ASN A 853 -5.75 -18.37 1.07
N LEU A 854 -6.69 -17.75 1.79
CA LEU A 854 -7.26 -16.45 1.46
C LEU A 854 -6.88 -15.33 2.45
N GLY A 855 -5.91 -15.59 3.33
CA GLY A 855 -5.39 -14.60 4.29
C GLY A 855 -3.88 -14.42 4.22
N GLY A 856 -3.35 -13.51 5.04
CA GLY A 856 -1.91 -13.18 5.10
C GLY A 856 -1.47 -12.07 4.14
N PHE A 857 -2.41 -11.30 3.59
CA PHE A 857 -2.15 -10.21 2.64
C PHE A 857 -3.27 -9.16 2.71
N SER A 858 -2.98 -7.93 2.26
CA SER A 858 -3.91 -6.78 2.23
C SER A 858 -4.74 -6.75 0.93
N MET A 859 -5.60 -5.74 0.76
CA MET A 859 -6.36 -5.55 -0.50
C MET A 859 -5.56 -4.94 -1.66
N GLN A 860 -4.33 -4.51 -1.40
CA GLN A 860 -3.30 -4.30 -2.40
C GLN A 860 -2.13 -5.23 -2.07
N PRO A 861 -2.26 -6.52 -2.44
CA PRO A 861 -1.53 -7.61 -1.80
C PRO A 861 -0.01 -7.53 -1.93
N ASN A 862 0.49 -6.81 -2.94
CA ASN A 862 1.90 -6.78 -3.30
C ASN A 862 2.53 -5.39 -3.15
N LEU A 863 1.80 -4.37 -2.67
CA LEU A 863 2.36 -3.07 -2.31
C LEU A 863 2.92 -3.07 -0.88
N LEU A 864 2.12 -3.52 0.09
CA LEU A 864 2.53 -3.57 1.49
C LEU A 864 3.69 -4.58 1.67
N PRO A 865 4.80 -4.22 2.34
CA PRO A 865 5.90 -5.14 2.64
C PRO A 865 5.59 -6.22 3.69
N GLY A 866 4.36 -6.75 3.72
CA GLY A 866 3.87 -7.73 4.70
C GLY A 866 4.68 -9.03 4.82
N PRO A 867 5.28 -9.58 3.74
CA PRO A 867 6.17 -10.74 3.87
C PRO A 867 7.48 -10.45 4.61
N VAL A 868 8.01 -9.22 4.52
CA VAL A 868 9.37 -8.88 4.96
C VAL A 868 9.61 -9.13 6.47
N PRO A 869 8.70 -8.72 7.39
CA PRO A 869 8.84 -9.02 8.82
C PRO A 869 9.00 -10.51 9.13
N TYR A 870 8.36 -11.39 8.37
CA TYR A 870 8.41 -12.83 8.62
C TYR A 870 9.76 -13.44 8.24
N ILE A 871 10.37 -13.02 7.13
CA ILE A 871 11.68 -13.56 6.73
C ILE A 871 12.80 -13.07 7.66
N GLU A 872 12.73 -11.82 8.14
CA GLU A 872 13.66 -11.26 9.13
C GLU A 872 13.63 -12.04 10.45
N ARG A 873 12.44 -12.50 10.86
CA ARG A 873 12.21 -13.32 12.07
C ARG A 873 12.48 -14.82 11.90
N ASP A 874 12.95 -15.26 10.72
CA ASP A 874 13.06 -16.69 10.33
C ASP A 874 11.73 -17.48 10.35
N GLN A 875 10.60 -16.80 10.19
CA GLN A 875 9.26 -17.40 10.18
C GLN A 875 8.84 -17.79 8.75
N ILE A 876 9.57 -18.76 8.19
CA ILE A 876 9.49 -19.06 6.76
C ILE A 876 8.10 -19.54 6.31
N LYS A 877 7.34 -20.22 7.17
CA LYS A 877 5.97 -20.64 6.83
C LYS A 877 5.03 -19.46 6.61
N HIS A 878 5.11 -18.43 7.47
CA HIS A 878 4.36 -17.18 7.32
C HIS A 878 4.80 -16.41 6.09
N PHE A 879 6.11 -16.26 5.89
CA PHE A 879 6.67 -15.62 4.70
C PHE A 879 6.15 -16.27 3.41
N LEU A 880 6.25 -17.60 3.29
CA LEU A 880 5.79 -18.32 2.10
C LEU A 880 4.28 -18.21 1.91
N ARG A 881 3.49 -18.20 3.00
CA ARG A 881 2.04 -17.98 2.93
C ARG A 881 1.72 -16.58 2.42
N ALA A 882 2.30 -15.54 3.01
CA ALA A 882 2.08 -14.16 2.61
C ALA A 882 2.49 -13.94 1.15
N PHE A 883 3.69 -14.39 0.76
CA PHE A 883 4.21 -14.27 -0.60
C PHE A 883 3.34 -14.98 -1.65
N PHE A 884 3.07 -16.29 -1.47
CA PHE A 884 2.32 -17.04 -2.48
C PHE A 884 0.84 -16.67 -2.54
N ASN A 885 0.21 -16.36 -1.41
CA ASN A 885 -1.18 -15.92 -1.42
C ASN A 885 -1.31 -14.52 -2.04
N GLY A 886 -0.42 -13.58 -1.67
CA GLY A 886 -0.40 -12.23 -2.25
C GLY A 886 -0.18 -12.27 -3.77
N PHE A 887 0.81 -13.02 -4.25
CA PHE A 887 1.04 -13.24 -5.68
C PHE A 887 -0.20 -13.84 -6.37
N ALA A 888 -0.72 -14.96 -5.85
CA ALA A 888 -1.82 -15.68 -6.49
C ALA A 888 -3.12 -14.86 -6.55
N SER A 889 -3.35 -13.97 -5.58
CA SER A 889 -4.55 -13.12 -5.53
C SER A 889 -4.63 -12.09 -6.67
N ALA A 890 -3.46 -11.60 -7.14
CA ALA A 890 -3.35 -10.54 -8.13
C ALA A 890 -2.91 -11.03 -9.53
N PHE A 891 -2.36 -12.24 -9.64
CA PHE A 891 -1.75 -12.72 -10.88
C PHE A 891 -2.75 -12.95 -12.03
N ARG A 892 -2.36 -12.55 -13.25
CA ARG A 892 -3.08 -12.83 -14.52
C ARG A 892 -2.22 -13.72 -15.41
N PRO A 893 -2.48 -15.04 -15.45
CA PRO A 893 -1.57 -16.00 -16.05
C PRO A 893 -1.46 -15.89 -17.58
N ASP A 894 -2.45 -15.33 -18.25
CA ASP A 894 -2.47 -15.17 -19.71
C ASP A 894 -1.60 -14.00 -20.19
N LEU A 895 -1.34 -13.02 -19.33
CA LEU A 895 -0.53 -11.83 -19.63
C LEU A 895 0.75 -11.73 -18.79
N ASN A 896 0.93 -12.65 -17.83
CA ASN A 896 2.08 -12.68 -16.92
C ASN A 896 2.30 -11.37 -16.15
N LEU A 897 1.23 -10.79 -15.61
CA LEU A 897 1.23 -9.52 -14.86
C LEU A 897 0.47 -9.62 -13.54
N LEU A 898 0.64 -8.62 -12.67
CA LEU A 898 -0.19 -8.42 -11.48
C LEU A 898 -1.18 -7.27 -11.68
N VAL A 899 -2.40 -7.45 -11.17
CA VAL A 899 -3.34 -6.35 -11.01
C VAL A 899 -3.08 -5.62 -9.70
N GLU A 900 -3.30 -4.30 -9.67
CA GLU A 900 -3.16 -3.49 -8.45
C GLU A 900 -4.12 -3.97 -7.35
N HIS A 901 -5.42 -3.99 -7.64
CA HIS A 901 -6.43 -4.40 -6.67
C HIS A 901 -7.25 -5.59 -7.19
N PRO A 902 -7.27 -6.72 -6.48
CA PRO A 902 -8.29 -7.74 -6.66
C PRO A 902 -9.59 -7.32 -5.96
N LEU A 903 -10.22 -6.22 -6.40
CA LEU A 903 -11.43 -5.63 -5.80
C LEU A 903 -12.59 -5.57 -6.80
N PRO A 904 -13.86 -5.60 -6.32
CA PRO A 904 -14.30 -5.73 -4.92
C PRO A 904 -14.24 -7.17 -4.39
N ALA A 905 -13.72 -8.13 -5.16
CA ALA A 905 -13.56 -9.51 -4.73
C ALA A 905 -12.34 -10.15 -5.41
N LEU A 906 -11.77 -11.17 -4.77
CA LEU A 906 -10.69 -11.98 -5.35
C LEU A 906 -11.08 -12.52 -6.74
N GLY A 907 -10.12 -12.52 -7.67
CA GLY A 907 -10.34 -12.86 -9.08
C GLY A 907 -10.86 -11.70 -9.94
N LYS A 908 -11.29 -10.58 -9.35
CA LYS A 908 -11.65 -9.36 -10.10
C LYS A 908 -10.45 -8.47 -10.35
N THR A 909 -10.54 -7.67 -11.41
CA THR A 909 -9.48 -6.76 -11.86
C THR A 909 -9.88 -5.33 -11.51
N GLY A 910 -9.11 -4.66 -10.67
CA GLY A 910 -9.27 -3.26 -10.29
C GLY A 910 -7.94 -2.52 -10.30
N GLY A 911 -8.01 -1.18 -10.40
CA GLY A 911 -6.83 -0.31 -10.41
C GLY A 911 -6.15 -0.17 -11.78
N ALA A 912 -4.93 0.37 -11.79
CA ALA A 912 -4.12 0.60 -12.98
C ALA A 912 -3.20 -0.59 -13.31
N HIS A 913 -2.95 -0.82 -14.60
CA HIS A 913 -2.00 -1.83 -15.10
C HIS A 913 -1.08 -1.22 -16.17
N PHE A 914 0.18 -1.61 -16.30
CA PHE A 914 0.95 -2.44 -15.36
C PHE A 914 1.11 -1.73 -14.01
N LYS A 915 0.94 -2.44 -12.90
CA LYS A 915 1.25 -1.92 -11.56
C LYS A 915 2.67 -2.33 -11.20
N THR A 916 3.64 -1.57 -11.71
CA THR A 916 5.06 -1.97 -11.71
C THR A 916 5.68 -1.99 -10.31
N SER A 917 5.18 -1.19 -9.37
CA SER A 917 5.62 -1.19 -7.96
C SER A 917 5.28 -2.51 -7.24
N ASP A 918 4.03 -2.97 -7.37
CA ASP A 918 3.58 -4.27 -6.86
C ASP A 918 4.41 -5.42 -7.46
N GLU A 919 4.68 -5.38 -8.77
CA GLU A 919 5.50 -6.39 -9.44
C GLU A 919 6.98 -6.34 -8.99
N ALA A 920 7.54 -5.15 -8.78
CA ALA A 920 8.90 -4.94 -8.28
C ALA A 920 9.07 -5.51 -6.87
N ASN A 921 8.08 -5.33 -6.00
CA ASN A 921 8.08 -5.94 -4.67
C ASN A 921 8.06 -7.46 -4.72
N VAL A 922 7.23 -8.08 -5.56
CA VAL A 922 7.26 -9.54 -5.75
C VAL A 922 8.60 -10.01 -6.29
N SER A 923 9.14 -9.32 -7.29
CA SER A 923 10.48 -9.57 -7.84
C SER A 923 11.55 -9.52 -6.75
N ARG A 924 11.47 -8.54 -5.85
CA ARG A 924 12.37 -8.36 -4.70
C ARG A 924 12.21 -9.45 -3.64
N TRP A 925 10.99 -9.74 -3.19
CA TRP A 925 10.73 -10.79 -2.19
C TRP A 925 11.09 -12.19 -2.70
N LEU A 926 10.97 -12.42 -4.01
CA LEU A 926 11.45 -13.66 -4.62
C LEU A 926 12.98 -13.77 -4.51
N LYS A 927 13.73 -12.69 -4.76
CA LYS A 927 15.18 -12.65 -4.54
C LYS A 927 15.54 -12.88 -3.07
N PHE A 928 14.76 -12.34 -2.13
CA PHE A 928 14.97 -12.52 -0.69
C PHE A 928 14.94 -13.98 -0.22
N MET A 929 14.26 -14.88 -0.96
CA MET A 929 14.34 -16.32 -0.69
C MET A 929 15.77 -16.87 -0.84
N PHE A 930 16.52 -16.31 -1.80
CA PHE A 930 17.87 -16.73 -2.17
C PHE A 930 18.95 -15.90 -1.47
N VAL A 931 18.84 -14.57 -1.46
CA VAL A 931 19.80 -13.64 -0.90
C VAL A 931 19.08 -12.57 -0.12
N TYR A 932 19.45 -12.38 1.14
CA TYR A 932 18.87 -11.34 1.99
C TYR A 932 19.95 -10.72 2.87
N THR A 933 19.95 -9.39 2.99
CA THR A 933 20.91 -8.64 3.82
C THR A 933 20.20 -8.09 5.04
N MET A 934 20.77 -8.30 6.24
CA MET A 934 20.23 -7.78 7.49
C MET A 934 21.38 -7.24 8.33
N GLY A 935 21.44 -5.92 8.50
CA GLY A 935 22.60 -5.26 9.11
C GLY A 935 23.89 -5.58 8.34
N ASP A 936 24.88 -6.10 9.07
CA ASP A 936 26.18 -6.54 8.53
C ASP A 936 26.20 -8.02 8.10
N TYR A 937 25.07 -8.73 8.12
CA TYR A 937 25.00 -10.15 7.79
C TYR A 937 24.39 -10.42 6.42
N LEU A 938 24.91 -11.44 5.74
CA LEU A 938 24.41 -11.94 4.46
C LEU A 938 23.79 -13.32 4.65
N TYR A 939 22.50 -13.46 4.33
CA TYR A 939 21.77 -14.72 4.38
C TYR A 939 21.59 -15.30 2.99
N ILE A 940 21.93 -16.58 2.83
CA ILE A 940 21.83 -17.34 1.60
C ILE A 940 20.85 -18.50 1.78
N GLY A 941 19.88 -18.63 0.88
CA GLY A 941 18.90 -19.72 0.86
C GLY A 941 17.89 -19.71 2.01
N ARG A 942 17.77 -18.58 2.74
CA ARG A 942 16.99 -18.50 3.98
C ARG A 942 15.51 -18.86 3.81
N GLY A 943 14.90 -18.38 2.72
CA GLY A 943 13.46 -18.48 2.45
C GLY A 943 13.08 -19.51 1.39
N ILE A 944 14.00 -20.37 0.94
CA ILE A 944 13.71 -21.34 -0.13
C ILE A 944 12.66 -22.37 0.33
N PRO A 945 11.56 -22.59 -0.42
CA PRO A 945 10.58 -23.63 -0.09
C PRO A 945 11.22 -25.03 -0.02
N ARG A 946 10.89 -25.82 1.02
CA ARG A 946 11.41 -27.20 1.15
C ARG A 946 11.08 -28.07 -0.06
N GLN A 947 9.90 -27.85 -0.64
CA GLN A 947 9.44 -28.57 -1.83
C GLN A 947 10.32 -28.36 -3.06
N TRP A 948 11.12 -27.29 -3.14
CA TRP A 948 12.02 -27.04 -4.27
C TRP A 948 13.23 -27.98 -4.24
N PHE A 949 13.78 -28.27 -3.06
CA PHE A 949 14.85 -29.27 -2.88
C PHE A 949 14.39 -30.71 -3.14
N ALA A 950 13.08 -30.96 -3.24
CA ALA A 950 12.51 -32.27 -3.60
C ALA A 950 12.45 -32.51 -5.12
N LYS A 951 12.66 -31.46 -5.92
CA LYS A 951 12.66 -31.53 -7.38
C LYS A 951 14.02 -32.02 -7.87
N LYS A 952 14.09 -32.53 -9.10
CA LYS A 952 15.36 -32.97 -9.71
C LYS A 952 16.13 -31.83 -10.37
N GLU A 953 15.43 -30.77 -10.74
CA GLU A 953 15.97 -29.66 -11.51
C GLU A 953 16.73 -28.69 -10.61
N LYS A 954 17.91 -28.28 -11.07
CA LYS A 954 18.68 -27.20 -10.42
C LYS A 954 17.90 -25.89 -10.46
N PHE A 955 18.08 -25.08 -9.43
CA PHE A 955 17.52 -23.74 -9.36
C PHE A 955 18.56 -22.76 -8.83
N TRP A 956 18.46 -21.50 -9.24
CA TRP A 956 19.54 -20.53 -9.09
C TRP A 956 19.07 -19.08 -9.12
N LEU A 957 19.90 -18.22 -8.56
CA LEU A 957 19.88 -16.77 -8.71
C LEU A 957 21.27 -16.35 -9.20
N LYS A 958 21.36 -15.54 -10.25
CA LYS A 958 22.65 -15.09 -10.80
C LYS A 958 22.70 -13.57 -10.83
N ASN A 959 23.84 -13.00 -10.47
CA ASN A 959 24.19 -11.59 -10.56
C ASN A 959 23.28 -10.66 -9.74
N CYS A 960 22.89 -11.08 -8.54
CA CYS A 960 22.13 -10.21 -7.64
C CYS A 960 23.06 -9.21 -6.97
N ALA A 961 22.81 -7.91 -7.14
CA ALA A 961 23.53 -6.89 -6.41
C ALA A 961 23.04 -6.84 -4.96
N THR A 962 23.98 -6.71 -4.04
CA THR A 962 23.75 -6.55 -2.60
C THR A 962 24.63 -5.40 -2.10
N ARG A 963 24.41 -4.96 -0.86
CA ARG A 963 25.29 -3.96 -0.23
C ARG A 963 26.75 -4.40 -0.10
N PHE A 964 27.02 -5.70 -0.16
CA PHE A 964 28.35 -6.28 -0.05
C PHE A 964 29.03 -6.48 -1.42
N GLY A 965 28.26 -6.52 -2.51
CA GLY A 965 28.73 -6.87 -3.84
C GLY A 965 27.77 -7.80 -4.57
N ILE A 966 28.25 -8.47 -5.62
CA ILE A 966 27.41 -9.32 -6.49
C ILE A 966 27.43 -10.76 -5.96
N VAL A 967 26.23 -11.35 -5.86
CA VAL A 967 26.03 -12.72 -5.36
C VAL A 967 25.29 -13.56 -6.41
N SER A 968 25.84 -14.75 -6.66
CA SER A 968 25.30 -15.78 -7.53
C SER A 968 25.22 -17.11 -6.77
N ILE A 969 24.09 -17.80 -6.83
CA ILE A 969 23.81 -19.03 -6.10
C ILE A 969 23.21 -20.07 -7.04
N GLU A 970 23.70 -21.30 -6.99
CA GLU A 970 23.07 -22.47 -7.61
C GLU A 970 22.87 -23.56 -6.56
N PHE A 971 21.64 -24.08 -6.48
CA PHE A 971 21.32 -25.25 -5.68
C PHE A 971 21.14 -26.46 -6.61
N CYS A 972 21.90 -27.51 -6.33
CA CYS A 972 21.68 -28.85 -6.84
C CYS A 972 20.83 -29.60 -5.80
N PRO A 973 19.56 -29.94 -6.11
CA PRO A 973 18.65 -30.57 -5.17
C PRO A 973 19.11 -31.94 -4.66
N LEU A 974 18.30 -32.54 -3.78
CA LEU A 974 18.64 -33.77 -3.08
C LEU A 974 18.96 -34.93 -4.04
N GLU A 975 20.21 -35.41 -4.00
CA GLU A 975 20.69 -36.59 -4.70
C GLU A 975 21.53 -37.45 -3.75
N LYS A 976 21.21 -38.75 -3.59
CA LYS A 976 21.94 -39.69 -2.71
C LYS A 976 22.20 -39.14 -1.29
N ASN A 977 21.16 -38.58 -0.64
CA ASN A 977 21.22 -37.95 0.70
C ASN A 977 22.14 -36.72 0.81
N LYS A 978 22.45 -36.08 -0.33
CA LYS A 978 23.29 -34.89 -0.41
C LYS A 978 22.55 -33.75 -1.11
N ILE A 979 22.71 -32.53 -0.62
CA ILE A 979 22.33 -31.31 -1.35
C ILE A 979 23.60 -30.47 -1.53
N THR A 980 23.82 -29.95 -2.74
CA THR A 980 24.99 -29.13 -3.05
C THR A 980 24.57 -27.70 -3.37
N CYS A 981 25.29 -26.73 -2.82
CA CYS A 981 25.16 -25.31 -3.11
C CYS A 981 26.47 -24.78 -3.68
N ILE A 982 26.39 -24.00 -4.75
CA ILE A 982 27.52 -23.31 -5.37
C ILE A 982 27.28 -21.82 -5.25
N LEU A 983 28.20 -21.14 -4.59
CA LEU A 983 28.21 -19.69 -4.40
C LEU A 983 29.31 -19.07 -5.26
N GLU A 984 28.98 -17.99 -5.93
CA GLU A 984 29.92 -17.09 -6.61
C GLU A 984 29.73 -15.71 -5.98
N LEU A 985 30.77 -15.23 -5.31
CA LEU A 985 30.76 -14.03 -4.47
C LEU A 985 31.80 -13.03 -5.01
N GLU A 986 31.31 -11.92 -5.57
CA GLU A 986 32.13 -10.79 -6.00
C GLU A 986 31.90 -9.63 -5.03
N LEU A 987 32.49 -9.77 -3.83
CA LEU A 987 32.28 -8.85 -2.72
C LEU A 987 33.22 -7.64 -2.84
N ARG A 988 32.64 -6.45 -2.78
CA ARG A 988 33.36 -5.17 -2.58
C ARG A 988 33.65 -4.93 -1.10
N ARG A 989 32.79 -5.44 -0.22
CA ARG A 989 32.90 -5.35 1.24
C ARG A 989 32.55 -6.71 1.84
N ASN A 990 33.33 -7.19 2.79
CA ASN A 990 33.03 -8.43 3.50
C ASN A 990 31.87 -8.22 4.50
N PRO A 991 30.84 -9.09 4.49
CA PRO A 991 29.86 -9.13 5.57
C PRO A 991 30.51 -9.65 6.86
N GLY A 992 29.92 -9.33 8.01
CA GLY A 992 30.35 -9.85 9.30
C GLY A 992 30.23 -11.38 9.40
N ALA A 993 29.21 -11.96 8.76
CA ALA A 993 29.08 -13.39 8.54
C ALA A 993 28.17 -13.69 7.34
N ILE A 994 28.39 -14.86 6.71
CA ILE A 994 27.50 -15.40 5.68
C ILE A 994 26.82 -16.66 6.22
N PHE A 995 25.49 -16.61 6.36
CA PHE A 995 24.68 -17.73 6.78
C PHE A 995 24.14 -18.47 5.56
N LEU A 996 24.59 -19.70 5.32
CA LEU A 996 24.07 -20.54 4.23
C LEU A 996 23.09 -21.56 4.78
N ARG A 997 21.84 -21.52 4.28
CA ARG A 997 20.77 -22.45 4.65
C ARG A 997 20.45 -23.42 3.53
N VAL A 998 20.27 -24.70 3.89
CA VAL A 998 19.66 -25.71 3.03
C VAL A 998 18.55 -26.44 3.78
N ARG A 999 17.30 -26.25 3.30
CA ARG A 999 16.09 -26.71 3.99
C ARG A 999 15.67 -28.08 3.44
N HIS A 1000 16.05 -29.17 4.12
CA HIS A 1000 15.80 -30.52 3.61
C HIS A 1000 14.29 -30.77 3.37
N PRO A 1001 13.88 -31.42 2.27
CA PRO A 1001 12.46 -31.63 1.93
C PRO A 1001 11.63 -32.31 3.02
N ARG A 1002 12.26 -33.19 3.79
CA ARG A 1002 11.65 -33.96 4.88
C ARG A 1002 12.09 -33.52 6.28
N GLN A 1003 12.75 -32.36 6.41
CA GLN A 1003 13.30 -31.87 7.68
C GLN A 1003 14.29 -32.87 8.32
N ALA A 1004 15.09 -33.54 7.50
CA ALA A 1004 16.14 -34.41 8.02
C ALA A 1004 17.26 -33.53 8.59
N GLN A 1005 17.83 -33.95 9.72
CA GLN A 1005 18.91 -33.24 10.38
C GLN A 1005 20.18 -33.31 9.54
N ILE A 1006 20.93 -32.21 9.48
CA ILE A 1006 22.25 -32.18 8.85
C ILE A 1006 23.18 -33.05 9.69
N LYS A 1007 23.85 -34.02 9.06
CA LYS A 1007 24.86 -34.87 9.72
C LYS A 1007 26.27 -34.35 9.54
N ARG A 1008 26.54 -33.73 8.39
CA ARG A 1008 27.87 -33.26 8.00
C ARG A 1008 27.77 -32.21 6.90
N VAL A 1009 28.66 -31.21 6.95
CA VAL A 1009 28.80 -30.20 5.90
C VAL A 1009 30.25 -30.17 5.42
N LEU A 1010 30.45 -30.22 4.11
CA LEU A 1010 31.74 -29.95 3.47
C LEU A 1010 31.68 -28.59 2.78
N VAL A 1011 32.67 -27.73 3.01
CA VAL A 1011 32.85 -26.48 2.26
C VAL A 1011 34.21 -26.53 1.59
N ASN A 1012 34.24 -26.45 0.26
CA ASN A 1012 35.45 -26.60 -0.56
C ASN A 1012 36.26 -27.86 -0.18
N ASN A 1013 35.58 -28.99 -0.05
CA ASN A 1013 36.11 -30.29 0.39
C ASN A 1013 36.64 -30.35 1.84
N SER A 1014 36.49 -29.28 2.62
CA SER A 1014 36.88 -29.23 4.03
C SER A 1014 35.66 -29.37 4.93
N GLU A 1015 35.74 -30.25 5.92
CA GLU A 1015 34.64 -30.48 6.86
C GLU A 1015 34.44 -29.28 7.78
N GLN A 1016 33.20 -28.79 7.86
CA GLN A 1016 32.82 -27.66 8.70
C GLN A 1016 32.26 -28.15 10.03
N ARG A 1017 32.78 -27.59 11.12
CA ARG A 1017 32.32 -27.89 12.48
C ARG A 1017 31.22 -26.96 12.96
N GLU A 1018 31.12 -25.77 12.37
CA GLU A 1018 30.18 -24.73 12.77
C GLU A 1018 28.93 -24.74 11.88
N PHE A 1019 28.04 -25.70 12.16
CA PHE A 1019 26.70 -25.73 11.59
C PHE A 1019 25.66 -25.97 12.69
N ASP A 1020 24.47 -25.43 12.49
CA ASP A 1020 23.32 -25.56 13.37
C ASP A 1020 22.31 -26.54 12.72
N PRO A 1021 22.19 -27.78 13.23
CA PRO A 1021 21.25 -28.77 12.70
C PRO A 1021 19.78 -28.34 12.83
N GLU A 1022 19.41 -27.61 13.88
CA GLU A 1022 18.03 -27.18 14.14
C GLU A 1022 17.61 -26.06 13.19
N LYS A 1023 18.50 -25.08 12.96
CA LYS A 1023 18.25 -23.97 12.03
C LYS A 1023 18.54 -24.32 10.56
N GLU A 1024 19.27 -25.41 10.34
CA GLU A 1024 19.76 -25.88 9.05
C GLU A 1024 20.78 -24.92 8.40
N TRP A 1025 21.63 -24.27 9.20
CA TRP A 1025 22.62 -23.27 8.75
C TRP A 1025 24.05 -23.76 8.90
N VAL A 1026 24.92 -23.36 7.97
CA VAL A 1026 26.37 -23.33 8.15
C VAL A 1026 26.83 -21.88 8.05
N ILE A 1027 27.76 -21.48 8.91
CA ILE A 1027 28.39 -20.16 8.84
C ILE A 1027 29.63 -20.28 7.96
N LEU A 1028 29.74 -19.43 6.94
CA LEU A 1028 30.90 -19.40 6.05
C LEU A 1028 31.82 -18.26 6.48
N GLU A 1029 32.94 -18.61 7.10
CA GLU A 1029 34.01 -17.67 7.41
C GLU A 1029 34.96 -17.53 6.20
N ASN A 1030 35.19 -16.30 5.73
CA ASN A 1030 36.08 -15.99 4.61
C ASN A 1030 35.89 -16.87 3.35
N PRO A 1031 34.66 -17.02 2.81
CA PRO A 1031 34.47 -17.82 1.61
C PRO A 1031 35.21 -17.19 0.43
N GLY A 1032 35.99 -18.01 -0.29
CA GLY A 1032 36.60 -17.58 -1.54
C GLY A 1032 35.55 -17.21 -2.60
N ARG A 1033 35.99 -16.54 -3.67
CA ARG A 1033 35.13 -16.07 -4.78
C ARG A 1033 34.17 -17.15 -5.30
N LYS A 1034 34.62 -18.40 -5.35
CA LYS A 1034 33.77 -19.56 -5.60
C LYS A 1034 33.81 -20.48 -4.39
N THR A 1035 32.63 -20.79 -3.86
CA THR A 1035 32.48 -21.66 -2.69
C THR A 1035 31.47 -22.76 -2.99
N ILE A 1036 31.85 -24.01 -2.74
CA ILE A 1036 30.99 -25.18 -2.91
C ILE A 1036 30.70 -25.75 -1.52
N ALA A 1037 29.43 -25.80 -1.14
CA ALA A 1037 28.97 -26.38 0.10
C ALA A 1037 28.14 -27.64 -0.17
N GLU A 1038 28.46 -28.74 0.51
CA GLU A 1038 27.76 -30.02 0.40
C GLU A 1038 27.20 -30.43 1.76
N PHE A 1039 25.88 -30.61 1.82
CA PHE A 1039 25.14 -30.97 3.03
C PHE A 1039 24.74 -32.43 2.94
N TYR A 1040 25.12 -33.22 3.95
CA TYR A 1040 24.82 -34.65 4.06
C TYR A 1040 23.78 -34.89 5.16
N TYR A 1041 22.79 -35.72 4.88
CA TYR A 1041 21.63 -35.99 5.74
C TYR A 1041 21.47 -37.45 6.15
#